data_AF-A0A3M4QGH9-F1
#
_entry.id   AF-A0A3M4QGH9-F1
#
_cell.length_a   1.000
_cell.length_b   1.000
_cell.length_c   1.000
_cell.angle_alpha   90.00
_cell.angle_beta   90.00
_cell.angle_gamma   90.00
#
_symmetry.space_group_name_H-M   'P 1'
#
loop_
_entity.id
_entity.type
_entity.pdbx_description
1 polymer ?
#
loop_
_entity_poly.entity_id
_entity_poly.type
_entity_poly.pdbx_seq_one_letter_code
_entity_poly.pdbx_strand_id
1 'polypeptide(L)'
;MNVTANKGWNLTAQGVSSSNVAPGASVDLKNSDGNVVVNKDTNSNGVTFDLAKDLKADSLTMGNSKLATSGLTVNDLANSTSYTSTGMTISNGPSVTTSGIDAGSLKIINVADGVVSSTSKDSVNGSQLFITNQNVAGNTTAINNINNGAGIKYFHVNSTLADGTATGKDSVVVGPNALASSLRSMAIGNFASASNEDSIAIGADANASAWDSVSIGSISTAKGVAALAMGTSSTASGDYTIAIGPYSSAQGIGSVALGTDARALFADSIALGNGAFANNTNDVALGAHSTTGSASSHASDTIDGITYTYSGTSPTSVVSVGSAGQKRQITNVAAGNVSLTSTDAINGSQLFATNQAVNGVGQRVNTVGNSTATVFGGNAAYDNSTGQLSMSNVGGTGQNTVDGAISSMNAVVNKGWNLTAQSSGSTNVAPGASVDLKNSDGNVVVSKDTNSNDVTFDLSKNLTADILTTGFSKLDTSGLSVNDGANNAIYASTGMTISNGPSVTTSGIDAGSLKITHVADGALSSTSKDAVNGSQLNTTNTTVATNATNTNTYLGGGANVMNGTAPSYSVGGTTYNNVGDAFSAVDSGGAGVVQRTSVSDVVTMVAGGGTAANPGSAQKLTNLAAGTISSSSTDAVNGSQLNSVSQQANAGWNVTAQGANSTKVAPGASVDLKNSDGNVVVSKDTNSNDVTFNLAKDLTANSVTTGNTLVNTFGVQVGDDVRLGTTGLIIANGPRVTNVGIDAGSKKITHVADGTDATDGVNFSQLTSAVAGSKSHYYSVSDGGAQGGNYNNDGATGANAVAAGVGAVASGIDATALGSSSQATAAGASAMGAGAVASAAGATATGNGSKASGTGSVAMGDRAKASAEGSVALGSDASDGGRGAESYIGAYSGAQNNAVGTVSVGNASAGKTRTVSNVADGKQATDAVNLRQLDGAVKESKTYTDTQLTNVNTSVTTLGNQVTQNTANISNLQNGTDSFFQVNNKDGKSKPSATGTNAAAGAAGSVASGNSSLALGTSANATANNAVALGSGSVADRAYSVSVGSVGNERQITNVAAGTASTDVVNVSQLKSSEQGGLRYDSNTNGNTNYNQVTLGNGQASGGTRISNVAPGTAGTDAVNVNQLNQGMTSAIQYTDDRFNKLNRDIGSLRQDTYAGIAGALATANLPQAYSPGASMVAAGVGNYQGQSAVSVGLSTLSDNGKWVLKVSGTTNSRGQTGIGAGVGYQW
;
A
#
# COMPACT_ATOMS: atom_id res chain seq x y z
N MET A 1 -106.46 -12.95 -137.41
CA MET A 1 -106.04 -11.96 -136.40
C MET A 1 -105.58 -12.72 -135.17
N ASN A 2 -104.49 -12.39 -134.48
CA ASN A 2 -103.39 -11.51 -134.88
C ASN A 2 -102.05 -12.04 -134.30
N VAL A 3 -100.93 -11.63 -134.88
CA VAL A 3 -99.63 -12.33 -134.85
C VAL A 3 -98.81 -12.03 -133.57
N THR A 4 -99.45 -12.11 -132.40
CA THR A 4 -98.88 -11.60 -131.13
C THR A 4 -98.78 -12.66 -130.02
N ALA A 5 -99.45 -13.82 -130.15
CA ALA A 5 -99.58 -14.79 -129.04
C ALA A 5 -98.46 -15.85 -128.91
N ASN A 6 -97.51 -15.92 -129.85
CA ASN A 6 -96.43 -16.93 -129.88
C ASN A 6 -95.00 -16.35 -129.83
N LYS A 7 -94.85 -15.08 -129.46
CA LYS A 7 -93.53 -14.52 -129.15
C LYS A 7 -93.28 -14.68 -127.66
N GLY A 8 -92.36 -15.58 -127.33
CA GLY A 8 -91.73 -15.64 -126.02
C GLY A 8 -91.13 -14.29 -125.62
N TRP A 9 -90.95 -14.09 -124.31
CA TRP A 9 -90.38 -12.86 -123.79
C TRP A 9 -88.87 -13.07 -123.62
N ASN A 10 -88.09 -12.08 -124.05
CA ASN A 10 -86.64 -12.15 -123.96
C ASN A 10 -86.20 -11.88 -122.51
N LEU A 11 -85.42 -12.80 -121.95
CA LEU A 11 -84.74 -12.58 -120.68
C LEU A 11 -83.28 -12.22 -120.95
N THR A 12 -82.85 -11.08 -120.43
CA THR A 12 -81.46 -10.59 -120.48
C THR A 12 -80.98 -10.31 -119.07
N ALA A 13 -79.88 -10.95 -118.66
CA ALA A 13 -79.21 -10.70 -117.39
C ALA A 13 -77.77 -10.21 -117.66
N GLN A 14 -77.36 -9.15 -116.96
CA GLN A 14 -76.00 -8.59 -116.97
C GLN A 14 -75.37 -8.37 -118.37
N GLY A 15 -76.17 -7.95 -119.36
CA GLY A 15 -75.65 -7.42 -120.64
C GLY A 15 -75.16 -8.43 -121.68
N VAL A 16 -75.38 -9.74 -121.47
CA VAL A 16 -75.10 -10.78 -122.47
C VAL A 16 -76.36 -11.24 -123.24
N SER A 17 -76.14 -11.85 -124.40
CA SER A 17 -77.11 -12.13 -125.47
C SER A 17 -78.46 -12.69 -124.99
N SER A 18 -79.56 -12.09 -125.47
CA SER A 18 -80.92 -12.53 -125.17
C SER A 18 -81.19 -13.97 -125.63
N SER A 19 -81.83 -14.76 -124.77
CA SER A 19 -82.40 -16.07 -125.09
C SER A 19 -83.93 -16.04 -124.94
N ASN A 20 -84.62 -16.80 -125.80
CA ASN A 20 -86.07 -16.70 -125.99
C ASN A 20 -86.81 -17.70 -125.10
N VAL A 21 -87.55 -17.22 -124.10
CA VAL A 21 -88.31 -18.08 -123.16
C VAL A 21 -89.64 -18.48 -123.80
N ALA A 22 -89.81 -19.75 -124.13
CA ALA A 22 -91.02 -20.27 -124.78
C ALA A 22 -92.27 -20.14 -123.87
N PRO A 23 -93.46 -19.84 -124.43
CA PRO A 23 -94.71 -19.81 -123.66
C PRO A 23 -94.96 -21.12 -122.91
N GLY A 24 -95.04 -21.05 -121.58
CA GLY A 24 -95.27 -22.20 -120.70
C GLY A 24 -94.01 -22.82 -120.06
N ALA A 25 -92.80 -22.38 -120.43
CA ALA A 25 -91.57 -22.82 -119.79
C ALA A 25 -91.32 -22.10 -118.44
N SER A 26 -90.86 -22.83 -117.42
CA SER A 26 -90.43 -22.24 -116.14
C SER A 26 -89.03 -21.63 -116.23
N VAL A 27 -88.87 -20.41 -115.73
CA VAL A 27 -87.57 -19.77 -115.49
C VAL A 27 -87.21 -19.97 -114.03
N ASP A 28 -86.04 -20.56 -113.78
CA ASP A 28 -85.51 -20.83 -112.43
C ASP A 28 -84.38 -19.85 -112.11
N LEU A 29 -84.65 -18.88 -111.22
CA LEU A 29 -83.74 -17.80 -110.86
C LEU A 29 -82.83 -18.25 -109.71
N LYS A 30 -81.72 -18.91 -110.06
CA LYS A 30 -80.74 -19.41 -109.09
C LYS A 30 -79.71 -18.35 -108.73
N ASN A 31 -79.36 -18.29 -107.46
CA ASN A 31 -78.16 -17.61 -106.98
C ASN A 31 -77.19 -18.64 -106.39
N SER A 32 -75.95 -18.66 -106.90
CA SER A 32 -74.91 -19.61 -106.50
C SER A 32 -74.18 -19.25 -105.20
N ASP A 33 -74.17 -17.97 -104.78
CA ASP A 33 -73.55 -17.57 -103.51
C ASP A 33 -74.54 -17.71 -102.31
N GLY A 34 -75.84 -17.52 -102.57
CA GLY A 34 -76.92 -17.55 -101.59
C GLY A 34 -77.18 -16.22 -100.88
N ASN A 35 -76.52 -15.13 -101.30
CA ASN A 35 -76.61 -13.79 -100.71
C ASN A 35 -77.90 -13.04 -101.04
N VAL A 36 -78.60 -13.47 -102.09
CA VAL A 36 -79.91 -12.97 -102.51
C VAL A 36 -80.89 -14.12 -102.46
N VAL A 37 -81.90 -13.98 -101.61
CA VAL A 37 -83.01 -14.91 -101.47
C VAL A 37 -84.12 -14.44 -102.41
N VAL A 38 -84.46 -15.29 -103.38
CA VAL A 38 -85.53 -15.01 -104.35
C VAL A 38 -86.83 -15.57 -103.79
N ASN A 39 -87.66 -14.70 -103.21
CA ASN A 39 -88.95 -15.08 -102.65
C ASN A 39 -90.06 -14.79 -103.67
N LYS A 40 -90.94 -15.77 -103.88
CA LYS A 40 -92.19 -15.56 -104.60
C LYS A 40 -93.26 -15.13 -103.59
N ASP A 41 -93.89 -13.98 -103.83
CA ASP A 41 -95.07 -13.58 -103.08
C ASP A 41 -96.19 -14.62 -103.34
N THR A 42 -96.78 -15.14 -102.26
CA THR A 42 -97.85 -16.14 -102.35
C THR A 42 -99.19 -15.54 -102.75
N ASN A 43 -99.34 -14.21 -102.64
CA ASN A 43 -100.60 -13.49 -102.85
C ASN A 43 -100.58 -12.54 -104.06
N SER A 44 -99.46 -12.41 -104.77
CA SER A 44 -99.36 -11.66 -106.02
C SER A 44 -98.43 -12.35 -107.03
N ASN A 45 -98.41 -11.88 -108.29
CA ASN A 45 -97.43 -12.33 -109.28
C ASN A 45 -96.06 -11.62 -109.14
N GLY A 46 -95.78 -10.99 -107.98
CA GLY A 46 -94.50 -10.36 -107.67
C GLY A 46 -93.42 -11.36 -107.28
N VAL A 47 -92.18 -11.02 -107.60
CA VAL A 47 -90.96 -11.67 -107.10
C VAL A 47 -90.18 -10.61 -106.33
N THR A 48 -89.86 -10.87 -105.06
CA THR A 48 -88.98 -10.00 -104.27
C THR A 48 -87.58 -10.59 -104.21
N PHE A 49 -86.60 -9.69 -104.25
CA PHE A 49 -85.18 -10.01 -104.10
C PHE A 49 -84.72 -9.44 -102.77
N ASP A 50 -84.70 -10.28 -101.75
CA ASP A 50 -84.25 -9.92 -100.41
C ASP A 50 -82.77 -10.31 -100.27
N LEU A 51 -81.95 -9.50 -99.61
CA LEU A 51 -80.63 -9.99 -99.20
C LEU A 51 -80.81 -11.04 -98.09
N ALA A 52 -80.01 -12.10 -98.13
CA ALA A 52 -79.88 -13.02 -97.01
C ALA A 52 -79.40 -12.26 -95.77
N LYS A 53 -79.88 -12.65 -94.58
CA LYS A 53 -79.47 -12.03 -93.31
C LYS A 53 -77.96 -12.12 -93.08
N ASP A 54 -77.36 -13.21 -93.55
CA ASP A 54 -75.93 -13.46 -93.54
C ASP A 54 -75.40 -13.44 -94.99
N LEU A 55 -74.45 -12.55 -95.26
CA LEU A 55 -73.85 -12.38 -96.59
C LEU A 55 -72.48 -13.07 -96.66
N LYS A 56 -72.37 -14.08 -97.51
CA LYS A 56 -71.12 -14.72 -97.88
C LYS A 56 -70.37 -13.85 -98.88
N ALA A 57 -69.52 -12.95 -98.37
CA ALA A 57 -68.65 -12.10 -99.16
C ALA A 57 -67.20 -12.25 -98.69
N ASP A 58 -66.25 -12.37 -99.62
CA ASP A 58 -64.81 -12.53 -99.31
C ASP A 58 -64.22 -11.30 -98.60
N SER A 59 -64.82 -10.13 -98.82
CA SER A 59 -64.62 -8.93 -98.02
C SER A 59 -65.77 -7.93 -98.19
N LEU A 60 -66.05 -7.14 -97.15
CA LEU A 60 -66.99 -6.03 -97.19
C LEU A 60 -66.21 -4.71 -97.13
N THR A 61 -66.34 -3.89 -98.17
CA THR A 61 -65.70 -2.57 -98.27
C THR A 61 -66.75 -1.48 -98.12
N MET A 62 -66.58 -0.58 -97.16
CA MET A 62 -67.46 0.57 -96.92
C MET A 62 -66.60 1.84 -96.77
N GLY A 63 -66.56 2.66 -97.82
CA GLY A 63 -65.67 3.82 -97.89
C GLY A 63 -64.20 3.41 -97.79
N ASN A 64 -63.46 4.04 -96.87
CA ASN A 64 -62.04 3.78 -96.62
C ASN A 64 -61.77 2.55 -95.71
N SER A 65 -62.82 1.82 -95.30
CA SER A 65 -62.72 0.65 -94.42
C SER A 65 -62.98 -0.64 -95.19
N LYS A 66 -62.12 -1.64 -95.00
CA LYS A 66 -62.25 -2.99 -95.55
C LYS A 66 -62.24 -4.02 -94.42
N LEU A 67 -63.32 -4.78 -94.30
CA LEU A 67 -63.41 -5.95 -93.45
C LEU A 67 -63.19 -7.21 -94.31
N ALA A 68 -62.14 -7.97 -94.02
CA ALA A 68 -61.79 -9.20 -94.72
C ALA A 68 -61.47 -10.31 -93.71
N THR A 69 -61.26 -11.54 -94.21
CA THR A 69 -60.83 -12.69 -93.37
C THR A 69 -59.48 -12.47 -92.67
N SER A 70 -58.69 -11.49 -93.10
CA SER A 70 -57.44 -11.05 -92.45
C SER A 70 -57.61 -9.95 -91.38
N GLY A 71 -58.85 -9.55 -91.06
CA GLY A 71 -59.17 -8.50 -90.09
C GLY A 71 -59.74 -7.22 -90.71
N LEU A 72 -59.84 -6.17 -89.87
CA LEU A 72 -60.32 -4.84 -90.28
C LEU A 72 -59.14 -3.94 -90.64
N THR A 73 -59.19 -3.31 -91.81
CA THR A 73 -58.29 -2.20 -92.19
C THR A 73 -59.09 -0.93 -92.40
N VAL A 74 -58.71 0.15 -91.74
CA VAL A 74 -59.27 1.51 -91.92
C VAL A 74 -58.15 2.40 -92.45
N ASN A 75 -58.28 2.85 -93.70
CA ASN A 75 -57.22 3.54 -94.41
C ASN A 75 -57.62 4.99 -94.73
N ASP A 76 -57.69 5.82 -93.70
CA ASP A 76 -57.78 7.27 -93.89
C ASP A 76 -56.42 7.83 -94.31
N LEU A 77 -56.36 8.74 -95.28
CA LEU A 77 -55.19 8.93 -96.16
C LEU A 77 -53.89 9.40 -95.46
N ALA A 78 -53.94 9.73 -94.17
CA ALA A 78 -52.78 10.05 -93.34
C ALA A 78 -52.30 8.88 -92.44
N ASN A 79 -53.20 8.03 -91.95
CA ASN A 79 -52.90 6.95 -90.99
C ASN A 79 -53.74 5.70 -91.28
N SER A 80 -53.06 4.57 -91.53
CA SER A 80 -53.69 3.25 -91.66
C SER A 80 -53.78 2.58 -90.29
N THR A 81 -54.99 2.18 -89.89
CA THR A 81 -55.22 1.34 -88.71
C THR A 81 -55.59 -0.07 -89.15
N SER A 82 -54.86 -1.07 -88.67
CA SER A 82 -55.14 -2.48 -88.93
C SER A 82 -55.35 -3.23 -87.62
N TYR A 83 -56.50 -3.88 -87.49
CA TYR A 83 -56.85 -4.75 -86.38
C TYR A 83 -56.83 -6.20 -86.86
N THR A 84 -55.88 -6.98 -86.33
CA THR A 84 -55.60 -8.37 -86.70
C THR A 84 -55.42 -9.24 -85.46
N SER A 85 -55.23 -10.54 -85.62
CA SER A 85 -54.94 -11.47 -84.50
C SER A 85 -53.64 -11.15 -83.74
N THR A 86 -52.76 -10.29 -84.25
CA THR A 86 -51.57 -9.79 -83.52
C THR A 86 -51.82 -8.47 -82.79
N GLY A 87 -53.03 -7.90 -82.88
CA GLY A 87 -53.46 -6.68 -82.20
C GLY A 87 -53.79 -5.51 -83.14
N MET A 88 -53.86 -4.32 -82.56
CA MET A 88 -54.11 -3.06 -83.26
C MET A 88 -52.79 -2.37 -83.63
N THR A 89 -52.49 -2.30 -84.92
CA THR A 89 -51.36 -1.52 -85.44
C THR A 89 -51.86 -0.22 -86.05
N ILE A 90 -51.22 0.90 -85.68
CA ILE A 90 -51.49 2.23 -86.24
C ILE A 90 -50.21 2.70 -86.92
N SER A 91 -50.23 2.88 -88.24
CA SER A 91 -49.06 3.42 -88.95
C SER A 91 -48.74 4.81 -88.43
N ASN A 92 -47.49 5.06 -88.03
CA ASN A 92 -47.03 6.32 -87.42
C ASN A 92 -47.72 6.69 -86.08
N GLY A 93 -48.39 5.74 -85.42
CA GLY A 93 -49.02 5.92 -84.11
C GLY A 93 -48.70 4.80 -83.13
N PRO A 94 -49.05 4.96 -81.84
CA PRO A 94 -48.85 3.90 -80.85
C PRO A 94 -49.72 2.69 -81.19
N SER A 95 -49.08 1.53 -81.27
CA SER A 95 -49.69 0.24 -81.59
C SER A 95 -49.83 -0.60 -80.32
N VAL A 96 -50.93 -1.34 -80.20
CA VAL A 96 -51.20 -2.24 -79.08
C VAL A 96 -51.25 -3.66 -79.63
N THR A 97 -50.15 -4.38 -79.43
CA THR A 97 -49.95 -5.75 -79.93
C THR A 97 -50.05 -6.76 -78.79
N THR A 98 -50.09 -8.05 -79.12
CA THR A 98 -49.99 -9.14 -78.13
C THR A 98 -48.66 -9.13 -77.34
N SER A 99 -47.63 -8.42 -77.83
CA SER A 99 -46.35 -8.20 -77.14
C SER A 99 -46.34 -6.97 -76.23
N GLY A 100 -47.43 -6.19 -76.18
CA GLY A 100 -47.53 -4.95 -75.41
C GLY A 100 -47.71 -3.69 -76.28
N ILE A 101 -47.48 -2.53 -75.67
CA ILE A 101 -47.59 -1.22 -76.32
C ILE A 101 -46.26 -0.89 -77.01
N ASP A 102 -46.29 -0.72 -78.33
CA ASP A 102 -45.19 -0.15 -79.11
C ASP A 102 -45.57 1.28 -79.53
N ALA A 103 -44.94 2.27 -78.89
CA ALA A 103 -45.12 3.69 -79.22
C ALA A 103 -44.14 4.19 -80.30
N GLY A 104 -43.24 3.35 -80.79
CA GLY A 104 -42.14 3.76 -81.65
C GLY A 104 -41.29 4.86 -81.00
N SER A 105 -41.09 5.97 -81.70
CA SER A 105 -40.40 7.16 -81.19
C SER A 105 -41.31 8.15 -80.43
N LEU A 106 -42.60 7.84 -80.26
CA LEU A 106 -43.55 8.70 -79.58
C LEU A 106 -43.52 8.46 -78.06
N LYS A 107 -43.85 9.51 -77.29
CA LYS A 107 -43.88 9.42 -75.82
C LYS A 107 -45.23 8.92 -75.34
N ILE A 108 -45.22 7.89 -74.48
CA ILE A 108 -46.39 7.53 -73.68
C ILE A 108 -46.47 8.49 -72.50
N ILE A 109 -47.58 9.22 -72.37
CA ILE A 109 -47.86 10.21 -71.32
C ILE A 109 -49.13 9.80 -70.54
N ASN A 110 -49.31 10.27 -69.31
CA ASN A 110 -50.47 9.95 -68.43
C ASN A 110 -50.73 8.46 -68.10
N VAL A 111 -49.80 7.56 -68.43
CA VAL A 111 -49.13 6.60 -67.51
C VAL A 111 -49.57 6.97 -66.04
N ALA A 112 -50.11 6.06 -65.16
CA ALA A 112 -50.68 6.09 -63.74
C ALA A 112 -50.00 5.18 -62.60
N ASP A 113 -49.46 5.65 -61.43
CA ASP A 113 -48.31 5.01 -60.65
C ASP A 113 -48.53 3.59 -60.08
N GLY A 114 -47.39 2.93 -59.80
CA GLY A 114 -47.06 2.75 -58.38
C GLY A 114 -46.41 1.46 -57.89
N VAL A 115 -46.75 0.26 -58.35
CA VAL A 115 -46.43 -0.99 -57.63
C VAL A 115 -45.10 -1.63 -58.09
N VAL A 116 -43.93 -1.32 -57.49
CA VAL A 116 -42.62 -1.92 -57.91
C VAL A 116 -42.09 -2.87 -56.85
N SER A 117 -41.50 -3.98 -57.28
CA SER A 117 -40.87 -5.10 -56.57
C SER A 117 -40.15 -5.89 -57.68
N SER A 118 -40.35 -7.21 -57.81
CA SER A 118 -39.57 -8.11 -58.70
C SER A 118 -40.39 -8.95 -59.72
N THR A 119 -41.69 -8.69 -59.94
CA THR A 119 -42.59 -9.63 -60.66
C THR A 119 -43.64 -9.09 -61.67
N SER A 120 -43.77 -7.81 -62.03
CA SER A 120 -44.91 -7.32 -62.86
C SER A 120 -44.50 -6.64 -64.16
N LYS A 121 -45.42 -5.89 -64.80
CA LYS A 121 -45.37 -5.56 -66.24
C LYS A 121 -46.05 -4.22 -66.62
N ASP A 122 -46.28 -3.35 -65.64
CA ASP A 122 -47.00 -2.10 -65.70
C ASP A 122 -46.05 -0.86 -65.88
N SER A 123 -45.98 -0.19 -67.03
CA SER A 123 -44.83 0.71 -67.40
C SER A 123 -44.32 1.76 -66.38
N VAL A 124 -42.99 1.95 -66.33
CA VAL A 124 -42.33 2.97 -65.48
C VAL A 124 -42.14 4.35 -66.16
N ASN A 125 -42.41 5.47 -65.46
CA ASN A 125 -42.07 6.83 -65.97
C ASN A 125 -40.63 7.30 -65.61
N GLY A 126 -40.33 8.55 -66.03
CA GLY A 126 -39.13 9.29 -65.68
C GLY A 126 -38.98 9.86 -64.25
N SER A 127 -40.01 10.23 -63.49
CA SER A 127 -39.83 10.75 -62.10
C SER A 127 -39.08 9.74 -61.23
N GLN A 128 -39.36 8.46 -61.40
CA GLN A 128 -38.85 7.42 -60.51
C GLN A 128 -37.65 6.65 -61.10
N LEU A 129 -37.48 6.66 -62.42
CA LEU A 129 -36.19 6.37 -63.04
C LEU A 129 -35.13 7.45 -62.70
N PHE A 130 -35.53 8.71 -62.57
CA PHE A 130 -34.65 9.79 -62.10
C PHE A 130 -34.17 9.56 -60.66
N ILE A 131 -35.09 9.11 -59.81
CA ILE A 131 -34.82 8.65 -58.45
C ILE A 131 -33.79 7.50 -58.48
N THR A 132 -33.94 6.45 -59.31
CA THR A 132 -32.91 5.38 -59.46
C THR A 132 -31.50 5.95 -59.69
N ASN A 133 -31.37 6.86 -60.65
CA ASN A 133 -30.06 7.35 -61.10
C ASN A 133 -29.39 8.33 -60.12
N GLN A 134 -30.18 9.14 -59.40
CA GLN A 134 -29.67 10.00 -58.32
C GLN A 134 -28.93 9.20 -57.24
N ASN A 135 -29.38 7.98 -57.02
CA ASN A 135 -28.85 7.08 -56.03
C ASN A 135 -27.55 6.40 -56.48
N VAL A 136 -27.51 5.90 -57.72
CA VAL A 136 -26.30 5.33 -58.34
C VAL A 136 -25.15 6.35 -58.37
N ALA A 137 -25.43 7.62 -58.64
CA ALA A 137 -24.43 8.69 -58.56
C ALA A 137 -23.89 8.91 -57.12
N GLY A 138 -24.75 8.74 -56.12
CA GLY A 138 -24.39 8.72 -54.70
C GLY A 138 -23.39 7.61 -54.38
N ASN A 139 -23.66 6.38 -54.81
CA ASN A 139 -22.76 5.23 -54.63
C ASN A 139 -21.34 5.53 -55.16
N THR A 140 -21.24 6.01 -56.41
CA THR A 140 -19.96 6.24 -57.10
C THR A 140 -19.10 7.30 -56.40
N THR A 141 -19.75 8.31 -55.81
CA THR A 141 -19.05 9.36 -55.05
C THR A 141 -18.51 8.82 -53.73
N ALA A 142 -19.26 7.96 -53.04
CA ALA A 142 -18.81 7.31 -51.80
C ALA A 142 -17.55 6.44 -52.04
N ILE A 143 -17.54 5.65 -53.12
CA ILE A 143 -16.41 4.78 -53.49
C ILE A 143 -15.13 5.59 -53.78
N ASN A 144 -15.24 6.71 -54.51
CA ASN A 144 -14.07 7.54 -54.83
C ASN A 144 -13.48 8.26 -53.60
N ASN A 145 -14.28 8.56 -52.57
CA ASN A 145 -13.79 9.17 -51.33
C ASN A 145 -12.97 8.19 -50.48
N ILE A 146 -13.28 6.89 -50.53
CA ILE A 146 -12.52 5.82 -49.89
C ILE A 146 -11.14 5.70 -50.53
N ASN A 147 -11.09 5.54 -51.87
CA ASN A 147 -9.84 5.27 -52.60
C ASN A 147 -8.81 6.43 -52.63
N ASN A 148 -9.22 7.67 -52.34
CA ASN A 148 -8.35 8.85 -52.45
C ASN A 148 -8.07 9.52 -51.08
N GLY A 149 -8.21 8.79 -49.97
CA GLY A 149 -7.83 9.28 -48.63
C GLY A 149 -8.74 10.36 -48.01
N ALA A 150 -9.81 10.80 -48.69
CA ALA A 150 -10.82 11.68 -48.08
C ALA A 150 -11.51 10.99 -46.88
N GLY A 151 -11.56 9.66 -46.92
CA GLY A 151 -12.11 8.84 -45.87
C GLY A 151 -13.63 8.94 -45.81
N ILE A 152 -14.13 8.46 -44.70
CA ILE A 152 -15.51 8.05 -44.50
C ILE A 152 -15.93 8.33 -43.08
N LYS A 153 -17.23 8.11 -42.79
CA LYS A 153 -17.60 8.02 -41.41
C LYS A 153 -16.87 6.79 -40.82
N TYR A 154 -16.32 6.97 -39.62
CA TYR A 154 -15.41 6.07 -38.88
C TYR A 154 -14.05 5.68 -39.41
N PHE A 155 -13.58 6.23 -40.54
CA PHE A 155 -12.15 6.17 -40.87
C PHE A 155 -11.74 7.40 -41.69
N HIS A 156 -10.85 8.24 -41.15
CA HIS A 156 -10.23 9.33 -41.89
C HIS A 156 -8.70 9.17 -41.86
N VAL A 157 -8.08 9.15 -43.04
CA VAL A 157 -6.63 9.11 -43.22
C VAL A 157 -6.22 10.34 -44.02
N ASN A 158 -6.05 11.48 -43.34
CA ASN A 158 -5.72 12.75 -43.99
C ASN A 158 -4.23 12.78 -44.43
N SER A 159 -3.95 12.22 -45.61
CA SER A 159 -2.62 12.22 -46.23
C SER A 159 -2.67 12.12 -47.75
N THR A 160 -1.62 12.58 -48.41
CA THR A 160 -1.35 12.44 -49.85
C THR A 160 -0.15 11.53 -50.17
N LEU A 161 0.46 10.94 -49.13
CA LEU A 161 1.52 9.95 -49.28
C LEU A 161 0.96 8.59 -49.74
N ALA A 162 1.84 7.65 -50.08
CA ALA A 162 1.42 6.31 -50.49
C ALA A 162 0.62 5.59 -49.40
N ASP A 163 -0.28 4.70 -49.84
CA ASP A 163 -1.18 3.96 -48.96
C ASP A 163 -0.41 3.01 -48.02
N GLY A 164 -1.06 2.63 -46.93
CA GLY A 164 -0.55 1.64 -46.00
C GLY A 164 -0.50 0.24 -46.63
N THR A 165 0.45 -0.59 -46.20
CA THR A 165 0.64 -1.95 -46.74
C THR A 165 0.35 -3.00 -45.67
N ALA A 166 -0.78 -3.68 -45.81
CA ALA A 166 -1.19 -4.83 -45.00
C ALA A 166 -0.71 -6.13 -45.68
N THR A 167 0.51 -6.60 -45.39
CA THR A 167 1.01 -7.88 -45.94
C THR A 167 0.80 -9.06 -44.98
N GLY A 168 0.51 -8.80 -43.72
CA GLY A 168 0.15 -9.83 -42.74
C GLY A 168 -1.24 -10.43 -42.99
N LYS A 169 -1.38 -11.74 -42.78
CA LYS A 169 -2.72 -12.36 -42.73
C LYS A 169 -3.52 -11.76 -41.58
N ASP A 170 -4.79 -11.44 -41.85
CA ASP A 170 -5.73 -10.84 -40.88
C ASP A 170 -5.19 -9.54 -40.23
N SER A 171 -4.27 -8.83 -40.91
CA SER A 171 -3.67 -7.58 -40.44
C SER A 171 -4.51 -6.35 -40.78
N VAL A 172 -4.32 -5.26 -40.03
CA VAL A 172 -5.06 -4.00 -40.17
C VAL A 172 -4.09 -2.84 -40.35
N VAL A 173 -4.29 -2.04 -41.40
CA VAL A 173 -3.48 -0.85 -41.65
C VAL A 173 -4.37 0.37 -41.88
N VAL A 174 -4.08 1.47 -41.17
CA VAL A 174 -4.82 2.74 -41.27
C VAL A 174 -3.85 3.90 -41.19
N GLY A 175 -3.25 4.29 -42.31
CA GLY A 175 -2.31 5.41 -42.35
C GLY A 175 -1.39 5.39 -43.57
N PRO A 176 -0.89 6.55 -44.02
CA PRO A 176 0.11 6.61 -45.08
C PRO A 176 1.40 5.89 -44.69
N ASN A 177 1.96 5.10 -45.61
CA ASN A 177 3.17 4.28 -45.39
C ASN A 177 3.14 3.41 -44.12
N ALA A 178 1.98 3.19 -43.51
CA ALA A 178 1.85 2.30 -42.36
C ALA A 178 2.04 0.85 -42.82
N LEU A 179 2.65 0.02 -41.97
CA LEU A 179 3.08 -1.32 -42.33
C LEU A 179 2.64 -2.33 -41.25
N ALA A 180 1.70 -3.21 -41.58
CA ALA A 180 1.37 -4.38 -40.78
C ALA A 180 1.78 -5.63 -41.56
N SER A 181 2.93 -6.21 -41.20
CA SER A 181 3.60 -7.23 -42.02
C SER A 181 3.54 -8.65 -41.47
N SER A 182 2.69 -8.91 -40.48
CA SER A 182 2.62 -10.20 -39.77
C SER A 182 1.20 -10.56 -39.36
N LEU A 183 1.01 -11.83 -38.96
CA LEU A 183 -0.30 -12.37 -38.60
C LEU A 183 -0.97 -11.52 -37.51
N ARG A 184 -2.21 -11.09 -37.74
CA ARG A 184 -3.04 -10.30 -36.81
C ARG A 184 -2.44 -8.94 -36.38
N SER A 185 -1.38 -8.45 -37.04
CA SER A 185 -0.73 -7.19 -36.64
C SER A 185 -1.51 -5.95 -37.09
N MET A 186 -1.38 -4.84 -36.36
CA MET A 186 -2.17 -3.62 -36.56
C MET A 186 -1.29 -2.37 -36.56
N ALA A 187 -1.26 -1.62 -37.67
CA ALA A 187 -0.50 -0.39 -37.83
C ALA A 187 -1.40 0.81 -38.16
N ILE A 188 -1.53 1.78 -37.26
CA ILE A 188 -2.41 2.94 -37.37
C ILE A 188 -1.60 4.23 -37.20
N GLY A 189 -1.48 5.04 -38.25
CA GLY A 189 -0.74 6.31 -38.25
C GLY A 189 0.38 6.38 -39.29
N ASN A 190 0.85 7.59 -39.58
CA ASN A 190 1.90 7.83 -40.58
C ASN A 190 3.20 7.10 -40.22
N PHE A 191 3.70 6.22 -41.08
CA PHE A 191 4.85 5.33 -40.81
C PHE A 191 4.73 4.44 -39.56
N ALA A 192 3.52 4.17 -39.05
CA ALA A 192 3.32 3.18 -38.01
C ALA A 192 3.76 1.79 -38.51
N SER A 193 4.51 1.03 -37.71
CA SER A 193 5.06 -0.28 -38.09
C SER A 193 4.74 -1.34 -37.05
N ALA A 194 3.96 -2.35 -37.43
CA ALA A 194 3.56 -3.51 -36.64
C ALA A 194 4.08 -4.78 -37.35
N SER A 195 5.33 -5.14 -37.02
CA SER A 195 6.15 -6.02 -37.87
C SER A 195 6.19 -7.50 -37.43
N ASN A 196 5.51 -7.85 -36.34
CA ASN A 196 5.47 -9.21 -35.77
C ASN A 196 4.04 -9.66 -35.40
N GLU A 197 3.86 -10.94 -35.07
CA GLU A 197 2.54 -11.51 -34.75
C GLU A 197 1.88 -10.80 -33.55
N ASP A 198 0.57 -10.55 -33.65
CA ASP A 198 -0.26 -9.82 -32.68
C ASP A 198 0.25 -8.41 -32.28
N SER A 199 1.26 -7.88 -32.98
CA SER A 199 1.84 -6.56 -32.65
C SER A 199 0.92 -5.40 -33.05
N ILE A 200 0.86 -4.35 -32.23
CA ILE A 200 -0.02 -3.20 -32.39
C ILE A 200 0.80 -1.90 -32.32
N ALA A 201 0.87 -1.14 -33.41
CA ALA A 201 1.50 0.17 -33.49
C ALA A 201 0.46 1.26 -33.80
N ILE A 202 0.25 2.21 -32.89
CA ILE A 202 -0.75 3.29 -33.02
C ILE A 202 -0.08 4.64 -32.74
N GLY A 203 0.08 5.47 -33.78
CA GLY A 203 0.74 6.78 -33.72
C GLY A 203 1.70 6.99 -34.89
N ALA A 204 2.05 8.25 -35.17
CA ALA A 204 3.08 8.54 -36.16
C ALA A 204 4.43 7.94 -35.72
N ASP A 205 5.10 7.21 -36.62
CA ASP A 205 6.38 6.55 -36.36
C ASP A 205 6.38 5.58 -35.15
N ALA A 206 5.20 5.11 -34.72
CA ALA A 206 5.07 4.10 -33.68
C ALA A 206 5.59 2.75 -34.19
N ASN A 207 6.42 2.06 -33.40
CA ASN A 207 7.12 0.85 -33.86
C ASN A 207 6.94 -0.31 -32.87
N ALA A 208 6.04 -1.23 -33.20
CA ALA A 208 5.85 -2.50 -32.52
C ALA A 208 6.55 -3.61 -33.32
N SER A 209 7.64 -4.15 -32.76
CA SER A 209 8.63 -4.93 -33.51
C SER A 209 8.92 -6.33 -32.94
N ALA A 210 8.13 -6.78 -31.97
CA ALA A 210 8.17 -8.14 -31.42
C ALA A 210 6.77 -8.74 -31.24
N TRP A 211 6.68 -10.03 -30.93
CA TRP A 211 5.41 -10.75 -30.72
C TRP A 211 4.62 -10.12 -29.57
N ASP A 212 3.29 -10.00 -29.70
CA ASP A 212 2.39 -9.40 -28.70
C ASP A 212 2.77 -7.95 -28.27
N SER A 213 3.68 -7.28 -28.98
CA SER A 213 4.19 -5.96 -28.57
C SER A 213 3.25 -4.83 -28.96
N VAL A 214 3.08 -3.86 -28.07
CA VAL A 214 2.12 -2.76 -28.20
C VAL A 214 2.84 -1.42 -28.07
N SER A 215 2.77 -0.59 -29.10
CA SER A 215 3.42 0.72 -29.18
C SER A 215 2.38 1.80 -29.50
N ILE A 216 2.03 2.63 -28.52
CA ILE A 216 0.96 3.64 -28.62
C ILE A 216 1.52 5.05 -28.33
N GLY A 217 1.57 5.90 -29.34
CA GLY A 217 2.05 7.28 -29.25
C GLY A 217 3.12 7.61 -30.30
N SER A 218 3.32 8.90 -30.56
CA SER A 218 4.27 9.38 -31.57
C SER A 218 5.70 8.95 -31.24
N ILE A 219 6.39 8.28 -32.18
CA ILE A 219 7.77 7.79 -32.03
C ILE A 219 7.90 6.79 -30.83
N SER A 220 6.79 6.19 -30.39
CA SER A 220 6.84 5.10 -29.39
C SER A 220 7.54 3.88 -29.98
N THR A 221 8.19 3.07 -29.15
CA THR A 221 8.93 1.88 -29.60
C THR A 221 8.77 0.73 -28.62
N ALA A 222 8.10 -0.34 -29.05
CA ALA A 222 8.04 -1.63 -28.38
C ALA A 222 8.88 -2.67 -29.16
N LYS A 223 9.92 -3.20 -28.52
CA LYS A 223 10.93 -4.11 -29.12
C LYS A 223 11.05 -5.47 -28.42
N GLY A 224 10.56 -5.60 -27.20
CA GLY A 224 10.50 -6.88 -26.50
C GLY A 224 9.18 -7.62 -26.74
N VAL A 225 9.20 -8.94 -26.60
CA VAL A 225 8.00 -9.79 -26.63
C VAL A 225 7.03 -9.34 -25.53
N ALA A 226 5.75 -9.19 -25.86
CA ALA A 226 4.70 -8.68 -24.96
C ALA A 226 5.03 -7.33 -24.28
N ALA A 227 5.91 -6.52 -24.87
CA ALA A 227 6.29 -5.21 -24.34
C ALA A 227 5.25 -4.13 -24.68
N LEU A 228 4.94 -3.25 -23.72
CA LEU A 228 4.03 -2.11 -23.86
C LEU A 228 4.78 -0.78 -23.76
N ALA A 229 4.86 -0.03 -24.86
CA ALA A 229 5.32 1.36 -24.88
C ALA A 229 4.13 2.29 -25.12
N MET A 230 3.78 3.16 -24.15
CA MET A 230 2.67 4.10 -24.27
C MET A 230 3.08 5.53 -23.90
N GLY A 231 2.98 6.44 -24.87
CA GLY A 231 3.37 7.85 -24.77
C GLY A 231 4.45 8.25 -25.77
N THR A 232 4.58 9.55 -26.04
CA THR A 232 5.55 10.09 -27.01
C THR A 232 6.98 9.68 -26.68
N SER A 233 7.69 9.09 -27.64
CA SER A 233 9.07 8.58 -27.47
C SER A 233 9.26 7.60 -26.30
N SER A 234 8.18 6.96 -25.81
CA SER A 234 8.29 5.86 -24.84
C SER A 234 8.99 4.66 -25.46
N THR A 235 9.80 3.95 -24.69
CA THR A 235 10.66 2.86 -25.17
C THR A 235 10.57 1.64 -24.25
N ALA A 236 9.98 0.56 -24.74
CA ALA A 236 9.86 -0.74 -24.06
C ALA A 236 10.68 -1.79 -24.83
N SER A 237 11.93 -2.00 -24.41
CA SER A 237 12.94 -2.77 -25.18
C SER A 237 13.21 -4.18 -24.66
N GLY A 238 12.91 -4.47 -23.39
CA GLY A 238 13.03 -5.82 -22.83
C GLY A 238 11.74 -6.61 -23.01
N ASP A 239 11.82 -7.94 -23.02
CA ASP A 239 10.61 -8.78 -23.01
C ASP A 239 9.78 -8.52 -21.75
N TYR A 240 8.46 -8.55 -21.87
CA TYR A 240 7.48 -8.29 -20.82
C TYR A 240 7.59 -6.91 -20.14
N THR A 241 8.18 -5.91 -20.83
CA THR A 241 8.36 -4.55 -20.27
C THR A 241 7.15 -3.66 -20.40
N ILE A 242 7.02 -2.69 -19.48
CA ILE A 242 5.97 -1.66 -19.52
C ILE A 242 6.62 -0.28 -19.38
N ALA A 243 6.61 0.53 -20.44
CA ALA A 243 7.04 1.93 -20.45
C ALA A 243 5.83 2.83 -20.71
N ILE A 244 5.32 3.53 -19.69
CA ILE A 244 4.14 4.39 -19.77
C ILE A 244 4.48 5.82 -19.34
N GLY A 245 4.32 6.76 -20.25
CA GLY A 245 4.61 8.18 -20.08
C GLY A 245 5.60 8.69 -21.13
N PRO A 246 5.60 10.00 -21.48
CA PRO A 246 6.54 10.55 -22.44
C PRO A 246 8.00 10.32 -22.02
N TYR A 247 8.85 9.88 -22.94
CA TYR A 247 10.26 9.56 -22.71
C TYR A 247 10.53 8.47 -21.64
N SER A 248 9.51 7.75 -21.19
CA SER A 248 9.69 6.60 -20.29
C SER A 248 10.48 5.49 -20.98
N SER A 249 11.33 4.78 -20.23
CA SER A 249 12.24 3.78 -20.80
C SER A 249 12.37 2.56 -19.90
N ALA A 250 11.75 1.46 -20.31
CA ALA A 250 11.87 0.13 -19.71
C ALA A 250 12.70 -0.75 -20.67
N GLN A 251 13.90 -1.18 -20.27
CA GLN A 251 14.84 -1.87 -21.17
C GLN A 251 15.31 -3.24 -20.67
N GLY A 252 15.24 -3.51 -19.36
CA GLY A 252 15.50 -4.85 -18.84
C GLY A 252 14.27 -5.73 -18.92
N ILE A 253 14.44 -7.04 -19.10
CA ILE A 253 13.33 -8.02 -19.12
C ILE A 253 12.47 -7.87 -17.86
N GLY A 254 11.14 -7.84 -18.00
CA GLY A 254 10.19 -7.67 -16.88
C GLY A 254 10.14 -6.28 -16.24
N SER A 255 10.91 -5.30 -16.73
CA SER A 255 11.00 -3.98 -16.10
C SER A 255 9.81 -3.06 -16.38
N VAL A 256 9.50 -2.17 -15.42
CA VAL A 256 8.36 -1.25 -15.46
C VAL A 256 8.82 0.18 -15.23
N ALA A 257 8.53 1.08 -16.17
CA ALA A 257 8.79 2.51 -16.07
C ALA A 257 7.49 3.30 -16.27
N LEU A 258 6.94 3.88 -15.21
CA LEU A 258 5.68 4.64 -15.23
C LEU A 258 5.90 6.08 -14.75
N GLY A 259 5.71 7.02 -15.67
CA GLY A 259 5.90 8.45 -15.49
C GLY A 259 6.82 9.06 -16.55
N THR A 260 6.69 10.36 -16.79
CA THR A 260 7.58 11.10 -17.71
C THR A 260 9.04 10.94 -17.29
N ASP A 261 9.94 10.58 -18.21
CA ASP A 261 11.36 10.28 -17.93
C ASP A 261 11.60 9.18 -16.85
N ALA A 262 10.62 8.31 -16.56
CA ALA A 262 10.86 7.14 -15.71
C ALA A 262 11.78 6.14 -16.44
N ARG A 263 12.77 5.57 -15.74
CA ARG A 263 13.81 4.70 -16.33
C ARG A 263 14.01 3.43 -15.52
N ALA A 264 13.77 2.29 -16.14
CA ALA A 264 13.97 0.96 -15.58
C ALA A 264 14.81 0.14 -16.57
N LEU A 265 16.15 0.26 -16.46
CA LEU A 265 17.07 -0.19 -17.51
C LEU A 265 17.60 -1.63 -17.30
N PHE A 266 17.19 -2.29 -16.23
CA PHE A 266 17.72 -3.56 -15.74
C PHE A 266 16.58 -4.53 -15.47
N ALA A 267 16.86 -5.84 -15.47
CA ALA A 267 15.80 -6.85 -15.39
C ALA A 267 15.01 -6.74 -14.07
N ASP A 268 13.70 -6.96 -14.16
CA ASP A 268 12.74 -6.92 -13.05
C ASP A 268 12.75 -5.62 -12.23
N SER A 269 13.29 -4.52 -12.78
CA SER A 269 13.38 -3.24 -12.09
C SER A 269 12.17 -2.34 -12.33
N ILE A 270 11.78 -1.55 -11.34
CA ILE A 270 10.53 -0.78 -11.32
C ILE A 270 10.82 0.69 -11.00
N ALA A 271 10.49 1.59 -11.90
CA ALA A 271 10.58 3.04 -11.73
C ALA A 271 9.18 3.67 -11.80
N LEU A 272 8.68 4.15 -10.65
CA LEU A 272 7.33 4.70 -10.46
C LEU A 272 7.41 6.18 -10.08
N GLY A 273 7.31 7.07 -11.07
CA GLY A 273 7.28 8.53 -10.87
C GLY A 273 8.09 9.30 -11.91
N ASN A 274 7.83 10.61 -12.04
CA ASN A 274 8.57 11.46 -12.98
C ASN A 274 10.07 11.48 -12.67
N GLY A 275 10.91 11.14 -13.65
CA GLY A 275 12.36 11.05 -13.48
C GLY A 275 12.82 10.00 -12.45
N ALA A 276 11.97 9.03 -12.08
CA ALA A 276 12.39 7.92 -11.23
C ALA A 276 13.36 7.00 -12.00
N PHE A 277 14.41 6.50 -11.34
CA PHE A 277 15.45 5.70 -12.00
C PHE A 277 15.83 4.48 -11.15
N ALA A 278 15.42 3.30 -11.62
CA ALA A 278 15.82 2.01 -11.05
C ALA A 278 17.09 1.51 -11.76
N ASN A 279 18.21 1.53 -11.04
CA ASN A 279 19.57 1.50 -11.58
C ASN A 279 20.29 0.14 -11.41
N ASN A 280 19.61 -0.89 -10.89
CA ASN A 280 20.10 -2.27 -10.84
C ASN A 280 18.94 -3.25 -11.10
N THR A 281 19.24 -4.54 -11.22
CA THR A 281 18.26 -5.63 -11.37
C THR A 281 17.42 -5.80 -10.08
N ASN A 282 16.12 -6.12 -10.20
CA ASN A 282 15.15 -6.27 -9.09
C ASN A 282 14.93 -5.00 -8.21
N ASP A 283 15.44 -3.84 -8.60
CA ASP A 283 15.34 -2.59 -7.84
C ASP A 283 13.98 -1.90 -7.99
N VAL A 284 13.53 -1.17 -6.97
CA VAL A 284 12.31 -0.35 -7.02
C VAL A 284 12.59 1.11 -6.66
N ALA A 285 12.49 2.02 -7.63
CA ALA A 285 12.52 3.47 -7.42
C ALA A 285 11.09 4.03 -7.34
N LEU A 286 10.65 4.43 -6.15
CA LEU A 286 9.28 4.87 -5.87
C LEU A 286 9.20 6.37 -5.55
N GLY A 287 8.45 7.13 -6.35
CA GLY A 287 8.28 8.57 -6.26
C GLY A 287 9.14 9.37 -7.26
N ALA A 288 8.72 10.60 -7.55
CA ALA A 288 9.44 11.47 -8.50
C ALA A 288 10.91 11.69 -8.08
N HIS A 289 11.82 11.61 -9.04
CA HIS A 289 13.28 11.71 -8.85
C HIS A 289 13.87 10.77 -7.79
N SER A 290 13.18 9.67 -7.47
CA SER A 290 13.77 8.57 -6.69
C SER A 290 14.80 7.84 -7.52
N THR A 291 15.92 7.48 -6.92
CA THR A 291 17.01 6.77 -7.60
C THR A 291 17.49 5.64 -6.69
N THR A 292 17.63 4.43 -7.23
CA THR A 292 18.26 3.34 -6.48
C THR A 292 19.79 3.37 -6.66
N GLY A 293 20.50 3.01 -5.60
CA GLY A 293 21.91 2.65 -5.65
C GLY A 293 22.05 1.13 -5.50
N SER A 294 23.24 0.59 -5.75
CA SER A 294 23.49 -0.86 -5.57
C SER A 294 23.22 -1.28 -4.12
N ALA A 295 22.63 -2.47 -3.93
CA ALA A 295 22.36 -3.02 -2.62
C ALA A 295 23.66 -3.20 -1.81
N SER A 296 23.66 -2.71 -0.56
CA SER A 296 24.83 -2.77 0.31
C SER A 296 24.57 -3.66 1.54
N SER A 297 25.41 -4.67 1.72
CA SER A 297 25.41 -5.52 2.90
C SER A 297 25.83 -4.73 4.13
N HIS A 298 24.96 -4.69 5.14
CA HIS A 298 25.31 -4.26 6.50
C HIS A 298 25.16 -5.46 7.43
N ALA A 299 26.24 -6.25 7.55
CA ALA A 299 26.22 -7.50 8.31
C ALA A 299 26.26 -7.30 9.83
N SER A 300 26.84 -6.19 10.30
CA SER A 300 26.97 -5.86 11.71
C SER A 300 27.45 -4.43 11.93
N ASP A 301 27.10 -3.84 13.07
CA ASP A 301 27.83 -2.69 13.64
C ASP A 301 28.57 -3.09 14.91
N THR A 302 29.68 -2.38 15.22
CA THR A 302 30.37 -2.52 16.50
C THR A 302 30.06 -1.31 17.38
N ILE A 303 29.33 -1.54 18.47
CA ILE A 303 28.96 -0.53 19.45
C ILE A 303 29.69 -0.85 20.76
N ASP A 304 30.50 0.09 21.24
CA ASP A 304 31.32 -0.06 22.46
C ASP A 304 32.18 -1.34 22.49
N GLY A 305 32.82 -1.66 21.35
CA GLY A 305 33.65 -2.86 21.17
C GLY A 305 32.88 -4.18 21.01
N ILE A 306 31.55 -4.19 21.17
CA ILE A 306 30.70 -5.36 20.94
C ILE A 306 30.12 -5.31 19.52
N THR A 307 30.37 -6.35 18.73
CA THR A 307 29.82 -6.50 17.38
C THR A 307 28.42 -7.11 17.44
N TYR A 308 27.42 -6.36 16.95
CA TYR A 308 26.03 -6.79 16.83
C TYR A 308 25.77 -7.23 15.38
N THR A 309 25.60 -8.52 15.15
CA THR A 309 25.26 -9.08 13.82
C THR A 309 23.78 -8.91 13.52
N TYR A 310 23.46 -8.50 12.30
CA TYR A 310 22.08 -8.29 11.84
C TYR A 310 21.57 -9.45 10.98
N SER A 311 20.25 -9.58 10.84
CA SER A 311 19.60 -10.48 9.88
C SER A 311 19.48 -9.80 8.50
N GLY A 312 19.24 -10.57 7.44
CA GLY A 312 19.06 -10.02 6.09
C GLY A 312 20.32 -9.45 5.44
N THR A 313 21.51 -9.91 5.83
CA THR A 313 22.82 -9.35 5.45
C THR A 313 23.18 -9.42 3.96
N SER A 314 22.39 -10.09 3.13
CA SER A 314 22.64 -10.29 1.70
C SER A 314 21.48 -9.76 0.83
N PRO A 315 21.17 -8.45 0.87
CA PRO A 315 20.15 -7.86 0.02
C PRO A 315 20.60 -7.92 -1.46
N THR A 316 19.74 -8.41 -2.34
CA THR A 316 20.00 -8.52 -3.78
C THR A 316 19.57 -7.29 -4.58
N SER A 317 18.67 -6.47 -4.02
CA SER A 317 18.18 -5.21 -4.58
C SER A 317 17.67 -4.26 -3.48
N VAL A 318 17.26 -3.05 -3.84
CA VAL A 318 16.73 -2.04 -2.91
C VAL A 318 15.43 -1.39 -3.37
N VAL A 319 14.59 -1.03 -2.40
CA VAL A 319 13.47 -0.10 -2.60
C VAL A 319 13.91 1.31 -2.18
N SER A 320 14.09 2.21 -3.15
CA SER A 320 14.42 3.62 -2.89
C SER A 320 13.19 4.51 -3.01
N VAL A 321 12.87 5.20 -1.91
CA VAL A 321 11.80 6.21 -1.85
C VAL A 321 12.30 7.64 -2.10
N GLY A 322 13.53 7.83 -2.57
CA GLY A 322 14.09 9.17 -2.81
C GLY A 322 15.47 9.18 -3.46
N SER A 323 16.17 10.30 -3.35
CA SER A 323 17.56 10.47 -3.78
C SER A 323 18.30 11.42 -2.85
N ALA A 324 19.60 11.64 -3.09
CA ALA A 324 20.39 12.60 -2.31
C ALA A 324 19.78 14.01 -2.40
N GLY A 325 19.47 14.62 -1.26
CA GLY A 325 18.73 15.89 -1.18
C GLY A 325 17.20 15.78 -1.31
N GLN A 326 16.66 14.63 -1.75
CA GLN A 326 15.22 14.40 -1.95
C GLN A 326 14.75 13.15 -1.18
N LYS A 327 14.93 13.16 0.14
CA LYS A 327 14.53 12.07 1.04
C LYS A 327 13.03 12.17 1.36
N ARG A 328 12.36 11.02 1.51
CA ARG A 328 10.94 10.94 1.93
C ARG A 328 10.81 10.26 3.29
N GLN A 329 9.79 10.67 4.05
CA GLN A 329 9.34 9.92 5.23
C GLN A 329 8.49 8.72 4.76
N ILE A 330 8.67 7.58 5.41
CA ILE A 330 7.76 6.44 5.28
C ILE A 330 6.84 6.48 6.51
N THR A 331 5.57 6.81 6.30
CA THR A 331 4.57 6.99 7.35
C THR A 331 3.67 5.75 7.48
N ASN A 332 2.93 5.65 8.58
CA ASN A 332 2.04 4.50 8.88
C ASN A 332 2.75 3.12 8.96
N VAL A 333 4.05 3.11 9.24
CA VAL A 333 4.81 1.88 9.51
C VAL A 333 4.38 1.30 10.86
N ALA A 334 3.78 0.11 10.84
CA ALA A 334 3.43 -0.66 12.03
C ALA A 334 4.69 -1.02 12.85
N ALA A 335 4.53 -1.43 14.11
CA ALA A 335 5.68 -1.86 14.90
C ALA A 335 6.20 -3.21 14.39
N GLY A 336 7.44 -3.26 13.89
CA GLY A 336 8.08 -4.49 13.41
C GLY A 336 8.35 -5.48 14.54
N ASN A 337 8.39 -6.78 14.24
CA ASN A 337 8.68 -7.80 15.23
C ASN A 337 10.17 -7.79 15.63
N VAL A 338 10.51 -7.32 16.83
CA VAL A 338 11.90 -7.20 17.28
C VAL A 338 12.46 -8.55 17.75
N SER A 339 13.28 -9.18 16.92
CA SER A 339 13.93 -10.47 17.21
C SER A 339 15.27 -10.61 16.46
N LEU A 340 16.11 -11.58 16.86
CA LEU A 340 17.44 -11.81 16.27
C LEU A 340 17.43 -12.08 14.75
N THR A 341 16.33 -12.62 14.23
CA THR A 341 16.18 -12.96 12.80
C THR A 341 15.35 -11.93 12.03
N SER A 342 14.89 -10.85 12.66
CA SER A 342 13.94 -9.91 12.07
C SER A 342 14.52 -9.12 10.89
N THR A 343 13.67 -8.90 9.89
CA THR A 343 13.92 -8.02 8.75
C THR A 343 12.83 -6.95 8.60
N ASP A 344 12.02 -6.73 9.65
CA ASP A 344 10.94 -5.75 9.65
C ASP A 344 11.46 -4.31 9.81
N ALA A 345 10.75 -3.34 9.22
CA ALA A 345 11.03 -1.93 9.44
C ALA A 345 10.67 -1.52 10.88
N ILE A 346 11.58 -0.82 11.56
CA ILE A 346 11.37 -0.26 12.90
C ILE A 346 10.74 1.12 12.78
N ASN A 347 9.66 1.37 13.53
CA ASN A 347 8.99 2.67 13.56
C ASN A 347 9.48 3.56 14.72
N GLY A 348 9.03 4.83 14.71
CA GLY A 348 9.45 5.82 15.71
C GLY A 348 9.05 5.49 17.16
N SER A 349 7.95 4.77 17.39
CA SER A 349 7.52 4.44 18.77
C SER A 349 8.32 3.30 19.38
N GLN A 350 8.78 2.35 18.57
CA GLN A 350 9.72 1.31 19.00
C GLN A 350 11.08 1.89 19.38
N LEU A 351 11.64 2.77 18.54
CA LEU A 351 12.90 3.46 18.85
C LEU A 351 12.75 4.33 20.11
N PHE A 352 11.62 5.03 20.28
CA PHE A 352 11.33 5.80 21.48
C PHE A 352 11.24 4.93 22.74
N ALA A 353 10.60 3.75 22.67
CA ALA A 353 10.54 2.80 23.77
C ALA A 353 11.95 2.31 24.18
N THR A 354 12.80 1.98 23.21
CA THR A 354 14.21 1.62 23.43
C THR A 354 14.99 2.77 24.08
N ASN A 355 14.84 4.00 23.59
CA ASN A 355 15.50 5.18 24.16
C ASN A 355 15.06 5.46 25.60
N GLN A 356 13.78 5.25 25.94
CA GLN A 356 13.32 5.31 27.34
C GLN A 356 13.97 4.24 28.22
N ALA A 357 14.14 3.02 27.70
CA ALA A 357 14.84 1.95 28.43
C ALA A 357 16.32 2.29 28.66
N VAL A 358 17.02 2.85 27.68
CA VAL A 358 18.42 3.32 27.79
C VAL A 358 18.55 4.47 28.78
N ASN A 359 17.66 5.47 28.75
CA ASN A 359 17.60 6.52 29.77
C ASN A 359 17.39 5.92 31.17
N GLY A 360 16.54 4.89 31.28
CA GLY A 360 16.36 4.12 32.51
C GLY A 360 17.63 3.39 32.98
N VAL A 361 18.47 2.88 32.06
CA VAL A 361 19.79 2.34 32.40
C VAL A 361 20.69 3.44 32.97
N GLY A 362 20.80 4.60 32.29
CA GLY A 362 21.61 5.73 32.76
C GLY A 362 21.22 6.18 34.17
N GLN A 363 19.92 6.28 34.46
CA GLN A 363 19.44 6.62 35.80
C GLN A 363 19.74 5.53 36.85
N ARG A 364 19.70 4.24 36.48
CA ARG A 364 20.13 3.15 37.37
C ARG A 364 21.63 3.20 37.64
N VAL A 365 22.45 3.45 36.62
CA VAL A 365 23.91 3.63 36.77
C VAL A 365 24.22 4.80 37.70
N ASN A 366 23.57 5.95 37.51
CA ASN A 366 23.70 7.09 38.42
C ASN A 366 23.25 6.75 39.85
N THR A 367 22.17 5.99 40.01
CA THR A 367 21.71 5.55 41.34
C THR A 367 22.73 4.63 42.03
N VAL A 368 23.31 3.68 41.30
CA VAL A 368 24.38 2.79 41.81
C VAL A 368 25.62 3.61 42.17
N GLY A 369 26.09 4.50 41.29
CA GLY A 369 27.27 5.34 41.54
C GLY A 369 27.12 6.23 42.78
N ASN A 370 25.99 6.91 42.93
CA ASN A 370 25.69 7.73 44.12
C ASN A 370 25.53 6.86 45.38
N SER A 371 24.94 5.67 45.27
CA SER A 371 24.87 4.72 46.38
C SER A 371 26.27 4.23 46.80
N THR A 372 27.17 3.94 45.85
CA THR A 372 28.56 3.56 46.13
C THR A 372 29.33 4.69 46.80
N ALA A 373 29.18 5.93 46.33
CA ALA A 373 29.74 7.11 47.01
C ALA A 373 29.23 7.24 48.46
N THR A 374 27.92 7.02 48.68
CA THR A 374 27.30 7.05 50.01
C THR A 374 27.85 5.95 50.93
N VAL A 375 28.06 4.73 50.41
CA VAL A 375 28.61 3.59 51.18
C VAL A 375 30.08 3.79 51.54
N PHE A 376 30.89 4.42 50.68
CA PHE A 376 32.28 4.78 51.01
C PHE A 376 32.39 5.99 51.94
N GLY A 377 31.42 6.90 51.91
CA GLY A 377 31.28 8.01 52.86
C GLY A 377 32.40 9.06 52.77
N GLY A 378 32.54 9.85 53.84
CA GLY A 378 33.54 10.93 53.91
C GLY A 378 33.30 12.00 52.85
N ASN A 379 34.24 12.15 51.91
CA ASN A 379 34.13 13.08 50.78
C ASN A 379 34.04 12.38 49.40
N ALA A 380 33.63 11.11 49.37
CA ALA A 380 33.39 10.40 48.12
C ALA A 380 32.24 11.05 47.34
N ALA A 381 32.48 11.35 46.06
CA ALA A 381 31.52 11.99 45.16
C ALA A 381 31.52 11.30 43.79
N TYR A 382 30.34 10.91 43.33
CA TYR A 382 30.14 10.34 41.99
C TYR A 382 29.64 11.42 41.03
N ASP A 383 30.31 11.56 39.89
CA ASP A 383 29.96 12.52 38.85
C ASP A 383 29.04 11.88 37.80
N ASN A 384 27.75 12.24 37.83
CA ASN A 384 26.74 11.77 36.88
C ASN A 384 27.04 12.13 35.40
N SER A 385 27.98 13.05 35.12
CA SER A 385 28.34 13.46 33.76
C SER A 385 29.52 12.69 33.17
N THR A 386 30.46 12.23 34.00
CA THR A 386 31.64 11.46 33.58
C THR A 386 31.63 10.00 34.00
N GLY A 387 30.71 9.60 34.89
CA GLY A 387 30.62 8.27 35.46
C GLY A 387 31.73 7.95 36.48
N GLN A 388 32.56 8.94 36.85
CA GLN A 388 33.70 8.72 37.74
C GLN A 388 33.33 8.87 39.21
N LEU A 389 33.86 7.96 40.03
CA LEU A 389 33.82 8.03 41.48
C LEU A 389 35.12 8.63 42.00
N SER A 390 35.04 9.83 42.59
CA SER A 390 36.18 10.58 43.10
C SER A 390 36.17 10.64 44.63
N MET A 391 37.35 10.62 45.24
CA MET A 391 37.55 10.74 46.69
C MET A 391 38.97 11.25 46.94
N SER A 392 39.15 12.08 47.96
CA SER A 392 40.48 12.58 48.37
C SER A 392 40.81 12.35 49.84
N ASN A 393 39.86 11.84 50.62
CA ASN A 393 40.10 11.45 52.00
C ASN A 393 39.12 10.37 52.48
N VAL A 394 39.41 9.10 52.15
CA VAL A 394 38.60 7.97 52.64
C VAL A 394 38.80 7.81 54.16
N GLY A 395 37.72 7.97 54.92
CA GLY A 395 37.70 7.72 56.37
C GLY A 395 38.61 8.62 57.22
N GLY A 396 39.09 9.76 56.70
CA GLY A 396 40.01 10.65 57.43
C GLY A 396 41.50 10.27 57.32
N THR A 397 41.84 9.25 56.52
CA THR A 397 43.21 8.73 56.36
C THR A 397 44.14 9.56 55.46
N GLY A 398 43.60 10.54 54.73
CA GLY A 398 44.33 11.32 53.73
C GLY A 398 44.61 10.57 52.42
N GLN A 399 43.94 9.43 52.19
CA GLN A 399 44.13 8.58 51.01
C GLN A 399 42.96 8.69 50.02
N ASN A 400 43.27 8.62 48.73
CA ASN A 400 42.32 8.74 47.62
C ASN A 400 41.60 7.43 47.25
N THR A 401 41.96 6.29 47.84
CA THR A 401 41.35 4.98 47.57
C THR A 401 41.08 4.22 48.86
N VAL A 402 40.07 3.35 48.85
CA VAL A 402 39.76 2.45 49.97
C VAL A 402 40.95 1.53 50.28
N ASP A 403 41.65 1.04 49.25
CA ASP A 403 42.86 0.24 49.41
C ASP A 403 43.99 1.03 50.11
N GLY A 404 44.26 2.26 49.68
CA GLY A 404 45.25 3.13 50.33
C GLY A 404 44.89 3.43 51.79
N ALA A 405 43.61 3.68 52.07
CA ALA A 405 43.11 3.89 53.42
C ALA A 405 43.29 2.64 54.30
N ILE A 406 42.89 1.45 53.82
CA ILE A 406 43.08 0.18 54.51
C ILE A 406 44.57 -0.10 54.71
N SER A 407 45.42 0.12 53.70
CA SER A 407 46.87 -0.04 53.79
C SER A 407 47.49 0.91 54.81
N SER A 408 47.03 2.16 54.90
CA SER A 408 47.49 3.12 55.92
C SER A 408 47.04 2.72 57.34
N MET A 409 45.81 2.22 57.49
CA MET A 409 45.30 1.68 58.75
C MET A 409 46.07 0.42 59.16
N ASN A 410 46.33 -0.49 58.23
CA ASN A 410 47.13 -1.69 58.43
C ASN A 410 48.57 -1.33 58.85
N ALA A 411 49.16 -0.28 58.26
CA ALA A 411 50.47 0.25 58.65
C ALA A 411 50.50 0.98 60.00
N VAL A 412 49.34 1.41 60.55
CA VAL A 412 49.22 1.94 61.92
C VAL A 412 48.94 0.83 62.92
N VAL A 413 48.00 -0.07 62.60
CA VAL A 413 47.67 -1.24 63.42
C VAL A 413 48.93 -2.08 63.63
N ASN A 414 49.62 -2.50 62.56
CA ASN A 414 50.82 -3.35 62.64
C ASN A 414 52.05 -2.70 63.33
N LYS A 415 51.96 -1.45 63.83
CA LYS A 415 53.01 -0.87 64.67
C LYS A 415 53.08 -1.44 66.07
N GLY A 416 52.08 -2.18 66.54
CA GLY A 416 52.18 -2.92 67.79
C GLY A 416 52.22 -2.05 69.07
N TRP A 417 52.61 -2.68 70.17
CA TRP A 417 52.68 -2.11 71.52
C TRP A 417 53.96 -2.56 72.24
N ASN A 418 54.50 -1.70 73.11
CA ASN A 418 55.79 -1.91 73.76
C ASN A 418 55.61 -2.51 75.16
N LEU A 419 56.37 -3.56 75.49
CA LEU A 419 56.46 -4.11 76.85
C LEU A 419 57.88 -3.89 77.40
N THR A 420 57.98 -3.31 78.59
CA THR A 420 59.25 -3.11 79.31
C THR A 420 59.22 -3.84 80.65
N ALA A 421 60.24 -4.64 80.92
CA ALA A 421 60.45 -5.32 82.19
C ALA A 421 61.87 -5.02 82.70
N GLN A 422 61.97 -4.67 83.99
CA GLN A 422 63.23 -4.42 84.72
C GLN A 422 64.27 -3.55 83.96
N SER A 423 63.81 -2.49 83.28
CA SER A 423 64.64 -1.44 82.67
C SER A 423 65.59 -1.87 81.53
N SER A 424 65.51 -3.10 81.03
CA SER A 424 66.14 -3.48 79.75
C SER A 424 65.27 -3.08 78.54
N GLY A 425 65.91 -2.78 77.41
CA GLY A 425 65.33 -2.03 76.29
C GLY A 425 64.05 -2.61 75.66
N SER A 426 63.18 -1.70 75.21
CA SER A 426 61.89 -2.03 74.59
C SER A 426 62.04 -2.78 73.28
N THR A 427 61.27 -3.86 73.11
CA THR A 427 61.01 -4.50 71.80
C THR A 427 59.52 -4.47 71.50
N ASN A 428 59.20 -4.41 70.20
CA ASN A 428 57.85 -4.12 69.73
C ASN A 428 57.03 -5.40 69.55
N VAL A 429 55.89 -5.50 70.22
CA VAL A 429 54.95 -6.63 70.11
C VAL A 429 53.94 -6.33 69.02
N ALA A 430 53.97 -7.08 67.92
CA ALA A 430 53.00 -6.94 66.83
C ALA A 430 51.55 -7.24 67.27
N PRO A 431 50.51 -6.61 66.68
CA PRO A 431 49.13 -6.92 67.02
C PRO A 431 48.79 -8.37 66.67
N GLY A 432 48.04 -9.04 67.55
CA GLY A 432 47.74 -10.46 67.40
C GLY A 432 48.91 -11.41 67.74
N ALA A 433 50.13 -10.91 67.94
CA ALA A 433 51.19 -11.71 68.53
C ALA A 433 50.91 -11.90 70.03
N SER A 434 50.83 -13.15 70.48
CA SER A 434 50.72 -13.46 71.91
C SER A 434 52.04 -13.15 72.63
N VAL A 435 51.98 -12.29 73.63
CA VAL A 435 53.05 -12.17 74.63
C VAL A 435 52.86 -13.30 75.63
N ASP A 436 53.77 -14.27 75.58
CA ASP A 436 53.75 -15.43 76.47
C ASP A 436 54.68 -15.17 77.66
N LEU A 437 54.09 -14.77 78.80
CA LEU A 437 54.79 -14.48 80.05
C LEU A 437 55.17 -15.78 80.77
N LYS A 438 56.17 -16.47 80.23
CA LYS A 438 56.60 -17.80 80.70
C LYS A 438 57.37 -17.73 82.01
N ASN A 439 56.98 -18.59 82.95
CA ASN A 439 57.92 -19.10 83.95
C ASN A 439 58.36 -20.51 83.56
N SER A 440 59.65 -20.70 83.31
CA SER A 440 60.24 -21.97 82.85
C SER A 440 60.31 -23.06 83.92
N ASP A 441 60.18 -22.74 85.22
CA ASP A 441 60.15 -23.73 86.30
C ASP A 441 58.72 -24.15 86.71
N GLY A 442 57.68 -23.54 86.13
CA GLY A 442 56.27 -23.85 86.40
C GLY A 442 55.76 -23.47 87.80
N ASN A 443 56.57 -22.87 88.66
CA ASN A 443 56.23 -22.63 90.07
C ASN A 443 55.40 -21.35 90.31
N VAL A 444 55.28 -20.49 89.31
CA VAL A 444 54.41 -19.30 89.31
C VAL A 444 53.33 -19.48 88.24
N VAL A 445 52.07 -19.52 88.65
CA VAL A 445 50.92 -19.43 87.75
C VAL A 445 50.64 -17.96 87.46
N VAL A 446 50.82 -17.60 86.20
CA VAL A 446 50.36 -16.33 85.65
C VAL A 446 48.92 -16.54 85.21
N SER A 447 47.97 -15.92 85.90
CA SER A 447 46.54 -16.02 85.59
C SER A 447 46.00 -14.65 85.19
N LYS A 448 45.35 -14.57 84.03
CA LYS A 448 44.61 -13.38 83.63
C LYS A 448 43.17 -13.51 84.12
N ASP A 449 42.64 -12.45 84.73
CA ASP A 449 41.21 -12.38 85.05
C ASP A 449 40.40 -12.47 83.73
N THR A 450 39.27 -13.17 83.72
CA THR A 450 38.42 -13.31 82.53
C THR A 450 37.50 -12.11 82.30
N ASN A 451 37.30 -11.27 83.33
CA ASN A 451 36.45 -10.09 83.31
C ASN A 451 37.24 -8.76 83.40
N SER A 452 38.53 -8.82 83.72
CA SER A 452 39.47 -7.68 83.66
C SER A 452 40.59 -7.91 82.64
N ASN A 453 41.37 -6.88 82.34
CA ASN A 453 42.65 -7.04 81.64
C ASN A 453 43.84 -7.28 82.58
N ASP A 454 43.60 -7.33 83.89
CA ASP A 454 44.62 -7.57 84.90
C ASP A 454 45.23 -8.98 84.79
N VAL A 455 46.53 -9.04 85.01
CA VAL A 455 47.33 -10.28 85.05
C VAL A 455 47.88 -10.44 86.46
N THR A 456 47.44 -11.49 87.13
CA THR A 456 47.80 -11.83 88.51
C THR A 456 48.91 -12.89 88.51
N PHE A 457 49.90 -12.72 89.39
CA PHE A 457 51.02 -13.65 89.56
C PHE A 457 50.87 -14.36 90.91
N ASP A 458 50.43 -15.62 90.88
CA ASP A 458 50.29 -16.49 92.05
C ASP A 458 51.31 -17.64 91.98
N LEU A 459 51.57 -18.31 93.10
CA LEU A 459 52.30 -19.59 93.07
C LEU A 459 51.41 -20.69 92.48
N SER A 460 51.99 -21.58 91.68
CA SER A 460 51.25 -22.68 91.08
C SER A 460 50.79 -23.69 92.13
N LYS A 461 49.60 -24.26 91.94
CA LYS A 461 49.06 -25.27 92.86
C LYS A 461 49.87 -26.57 92.86
N ASN A 462 50.64 -26.81 91.79
CA ASN A 462 51.51 -27.98 91.61
C ASN A 462 52.91 -27.48 91.22
N LEU A 463 53.83 -27.46 92.19
CA LEU A 463 55.20 -26.99 92.01
C LEU A 463 56.05 -28.06 91.32
N THR A 464 56.87 -27.65 90.36
CA THR A 464 57.84 -28.52 89.67
C THR A 464 59.16 -28.48 90.45
N ALA A 465 59.51 -29.62 91.07
CA ALA A 465 60.73 -29.82 91.83
C ALA A 465 61.27 -31.24 91.58
N ASP A 466 62.60 -31.40 91.47
CA ASP A 466 63.24 -32.66 91.07
C ASP A 466 62.94 -33.85 92.01
N ILE A 467 62.61 -33.57 93.28
CA ILE A 467 61.95 -34.50 94.20
C ILE A 467 60.91 -33.74 95.02
N LEU A 468 59.67 -34.22 95.04
CA LEU A 468 58.61 -33.73 95.93
C LEU A 468 58.23 -34.84 96.92
N THR A 469 58.61 -34.69 98.20
CA THR A 469 58.39 -35.70 99.24
C THR A 469 57.27 -35.27 100.20
N THR A 470 56.12 -35.96 100.13
CA THR A 470 54.99 -35.76 101.06
C THR A 470 54.43 -37.12 101.52
N GLY A 471 54.95 -37.63 102.64
CA GLY A 471 54.49 -38.89 103.23
C GLY A 471 54.85 -40.11 102.38
N PHE A 472 53.86 -40.95 102.03
CA PHE A 472 54.05 -42.23 101.35
C PHE A 472 54.10 -42.15 99.81
N SER A 473 53.91 -40.96 99.23
CA SER A 473 53.95 -40.77 97.77
C SER A 473 55.29 -40.23 97.31
N LYS A 474 55.85 -40.83 96.26
CA LYS A 474 57.04 -40.34 95.54
C LYS A 474 56.67 -40.16 94.08
N LEU A 475 56.95 -38.96 93.55
CA LEU A 475 56.87 -38.68 92.11
C LEU A 475 58.29 -38.45 91.61
N ASP A 476 58.72 -39.22 90.60
CA ASP A 476 60.02 -39.07 89.94
C ASP A 476 59.95 -39.40 88.43
N THR A 477 61.11 -39.39 87.78
CA THR A 477 61.28 -39.57 86.33
C THR A 477 60.91 -40.97 85.81
N SER A 478 60.63 -41.95 86.67
CA SER A 478 60.13 -43.27 86.27
C SER A 478 58.60 -43.36 86.18
N GLY A 479 57.89 -42.28 86.50
CA GLY A 479 56.43 -42.17 86.43
C GLY A 479 55.77 -42.15 87.80
N LEU A 480 54.44 -42.06 87.81
CA LEU A 480 53.66 -42.01 89.05
C LEU A 480 53.50 -43.42 89.63
N SER A 481 54.28 -43.76 90.66
CA SER A 481 54.05 -44.98 91.46
C SER A 481 53.08 -44.69 92.62
N VAL A 482 51.84 -45.18 92.51
CA VAL A 482 50.88 -45.20 93.63
C VAL A 482 50.84 -46.62 94.20
N ASN A 483 51.29 -46.81 95.44
CA ASN A 483 51.37 -48.13 96.06
C ASN A 483 50.37 -48.25 97.23
N ASP A 484 49.09 -48.45 96.91
CA ASP A 484 48.01 -48.69 97.89
C ASP A 484 47.65 -50.19 98.06
N GLY A 485 48.10 -51.04 97.14
CA GLY A 485 48.02 -52.50 97.22
C GLY A 485 46.87 -53.19 96.50
N ALA A 486 46.04 -52.51 95.67
CA ALA A 486 44.84 -53.17 95.10
C ALA A 486 44.62 -53.15 93.56
N ASN A 487 45.02 -52.13 92.80
CA ASN A 487 44.86 -52.12 91.32
C ASN A 487 45.88 -51.20 90.63
N ASN A 488 46.64 -51.72 89.66
CA ASN A 488 47.82 -51.02 89.12
C ASN A 488 47.60 -50.54 87.67
N ALA A 489 47.46 -49.23 87.47
CA ALA A 489 47.43 -48.60 86.15
C ALA A 489 48.85 -48.20 85.72
N ILE A 490 49.41 -48.91 84.73
CA ILE A 490 50.78 -48.66 84.24
C ILE A 490 50.72 -47.96 82.89
N TYR A 491 51.31 -46.75 82.81
CA TYR A 491 51.54 -46.04 81.56
C TYR A 491 52.97 -46.34 81.07
N ALA A 492 53.10 -47.06 79.95
CA ALA A 492 54.38 -47.55 79.43
C ALA A 492 54.52 -47.35 77.91
N SER A 493 55.73 -47.53 77.40
CA SER A 493 56.12 -47.27 76.00
C SER A 493 55.54 -48.24 74.95
N THR A 494 54.87 -49.31 75.35
CA THR A 494 54.27 -50.32 74.45
C THR A 494 52.82 -50.03 74.07
N GLY A 495 52.30 -48.84 74.40
CA GLY A 495 50.91 -48.46 74.15
C GLY A 495 50.01 -48.66 75.37
N MET A 496 48.79 -48.15 75.28
CA MET A 496 47.83 -48.14 76.39
C MET A 496 47.07 -49.46 76.47
N THR A 497 47.47 -50.33 77.40
CA THR A 497 46.77 -51.59 77.67
C THR A 497 45.63 -51.36 78.66
N ILE A 498 44.39 -51.25 78.15
CA ILE A 498 43.18 -51.27 79.00
C ILE A 498 42.61 -52.68 78.98
N SER A 499 42.47 -53.30 80.15
CA SER A 499 41.77 -54.58 80.25
C SER A 499 40.27 -54.38 79.93
N ASN A 500 39.80 -55.03 78.85
CA ASN A 500 38.42 -55.01 78.32
C ASN A 500 37.97 -53.77 77.50
N GLY A 501 38.84 -53.19 76.65
CA GLY A 501 38.46 -52.13 75.70
C GLY A 501 39.15 -52.23 74.33
N PRO A 502 38.71 -51.45 73.32
CA PRO A 502 39.36 -51.42 72.00
C PRO A 502 40.83 -51.04 72.15
N SER A 503 41.71 -51.97 71.79
CA SER A 503 43.14 -51.88 72.05
C SER A 503 43.90 -51.44 70.79
N VAL A 504 44.63 -50.33 70.89
CA VAL A 504 45.48 -49.86 69.80
C VAL A 504 46.85 -50.52 69.92
N THR A 505 47.10 -51.51 69.07
CA THR A 505 48.38 -52.25 69.01
C THR A 505 49.02 -52.09 67.63
N THR A 506 50.25 -52.58 67.48
CA THR A 506 51.03 -52.49 66.24
C THR A 506 50.52 -53.40 65.11
N SER A 507 49.47 -54.21 65.32
CA SER A 507 48.94 -55.18 64.34
C SER A 507 47.65 -54.74 63.63
N GLY A 508 47.20 -53.49 63.82
CA GLY A 508 46.00 -52.93 63.18
C GLY A 508 44.81 -52.78 64.13
N ILE A 509 43.63 -52.53 63.56
CA ILE A 509 42.40 -52.26 64.32
C ILE A 509 41.64 -53.57 64.55
N ASP A 510 41.74 -54.12 65.76
CA ASP A 510 40.74 -55.07 66.26
C ASP A 510 39.55 -54.27 66.81
N ALA A 511 38.47 -54.22 66.03
CA ALA A 511 37.25 -53.49 66.38
C ALA A 511 36.30 -54.29 67.28
N GLY A 512 36.67 -55.48 67.78
CA GLY A 512 35.90 -56.20 68.80
C GLY A 512 34.44 -56.49 68.41
N SER A 513 34.18 -56.82 67.13
CA SER A 513 32.84 -57.06 66.54
C SER A 513 32.00 -55.81 66.19
N LEU A 514 32.60 -54.61 66.09
CA LEU A 514 31.90 -53.38 65.69
C LEU A 514 31.97 -53.09 64.18
N LYS A 515 30.97 -52.40 63.62
CA LYS A 515 30.89 -52.05 62.18
C LYS A 515 31.88 -50.94 61.80
N ILE A 516 32.44 -51.05 60.59
CA ILE A 516 33.17 -49.97 59.91
C ILE A 516 32.22 -49.32 58.88
N THR A 517 32.12 -48.00 58.88
CA THR A 517 31.30 -47.21 57.93
C THR A 517 32.17 -46.15 57.23
N HIS A 518 31.69 -45.57 56.13
CA HIS A 518 32.38 -44.58 55.28
C HIS A 518 33.53 -45.17 54.42
N VAL A 519 33.17 -46.07 53.49
CA VAL A 519 34.08 -46.62 52.46
C VAL A 519 33.76 -45.96 51.11
N ALA A 520 34.79 -45.50 50.39
CA ALA A 520 34.67 -44.80 49.11
C ALA A 520 34.56 -45.76 47.89
N ASP A 521 34.27 -45.23 46.69
CA ASP A 521 34.28 -45.97 45.42
C ASP A 521 35.63 -46.68 45.18
N GLY A 522 35.59 -48.01 45.02
CA GLY A 522 36.75 -48.81 44.64
C GLY A 522 37.00 -48.79 43.13
N ALA A 523 38.25 -49.00 42.70
CA ALA A 523 38.59 -48.99 41.27
C ALA A 523 38.03 -50.23 40.53
N LEU A 524 37.24 -50.02 39.47
CA LEU A 524 36.79 -51.09 38.55
C LEU A 524 37.91 -51.46 37.56
N SER A 525 38.90 -52.20 38.05
CA SER A 525 39.93 -52.86 37.23
C SER A 525 40.06 -54.34 37.63
N SER A 526 40.72 -55.15 36.79
CA SER A 526 40.84 -56.60 37.00
C SER A 526 41.76 -57.04 38.15
N THR A 527 42.34 -56.11 38.92
CA THR A 527 43.32 -56.42 39.99
C THR A 527 43.05 -55.74 41.34
N SER A 528 41.93 -55.02 41.52
CA SER A 528 41.68 -54.22 42.72
C SER A 528 41.58 -55.04 44.03
N LYS A 529 42.04 -54.43 45.13
CA LYS A 529 41.86 -54.89 46.52
C LYS A 529 40.99 -53.93 47.35
N ASP A 530 40.46 -52.89 46.72
CA ASP A 530 39.55 -51.95 47.36
C ASP A 530 38.16 -52.58 47.53
N ALA A 531 37.41 -52.09 48.51
CA ALA A 531 36.00 -52.43 48.64
C ALA A 531 35.16 -51.52 47.73
N VAL A 532 34.53 -52.10 46.70
CA VAL A 532 33.60 -51.41 45.77
C VAL A 532 32.21 -51.20 46.39
N ASN A 533 31.46 -50.20 45.92
CA ASN A 533 30.14 -49.84 46.49
C ASN A 533 28.97 -50.10 45.53
N GLY A 534 27.74 -50.08 46.07
CA GLY A 534 26.54 -50.50 45.34
C GLY A 534 26.12 -49.61 44.16
N SER A 535 26.57 -48.35 44.12
CA SER A 535 26.26 -47.42 43.02
C SER A 535 26.89 -47.84 41.69
N GLN A 536 28.10 -48.41 41.75
CA GLN A 536 28.92 -48.73 40.58
C GLN A 536 28.32 -49.86 39.72
N LEU A 537 27.38 -50.66 40.26
CA LEU A 537 26.75 -51.80 39.58
C LEU A 537 25.45 -51.46 38.83
N ASN A 538 24.75 -50.38 39.20
CA ASN A 538 23.41 -50.08 38.68
C ASN A 538 23.45 -49.36 37.31
N THR A 539 24.42 -48.47 37.11
CA THR A 539 24.49 -47.58 35.93
C THR A 539 24.65 -48.34 34.61
N THR A 540 25.43 -49.43 34.59
CA THR A 540 25.73 -50.20 33.37
C THR A 540 24.51 -50.95 32.82
N ASN A 541 23.56 -51.35 33.67
CA ASN A 541 22.48 -52.26 33.28
C ASN A 541 21.30 -51.57 32.57
N THR A 542 21.13 -50.26 32.78
CA THR A 542 19.95 -49.50 32.32
C THR A 542 20.02 -49.11 30.84
N THR A 543 21.22 -48.88 30.29
CA THR A 543 21.40 -48.33 28.94
C THR A 543 21.06 -49.33 27.81
N VAL A 544 21.20 -50.63 28.06
CA VAL A 544 21.03 -51.68 27.03
C VAL A 544 19.56 -51.93 26.67
N ALA A 545 18.63 -51.68 27.60
CA ALA A 545 17.21 -52.02 27.42
C ALA A 545 16.45 -51.06 26.48
N THR A 546 16.85 -49.79 26.39
CA THR A 546 16.04 -48.74 25.72
C THR A 546 16.08 -48.82 24.19
N ASN A 547 17.23 -49.15 23.59
CA ASN A 547 17.39 -49.18 22.13
C ASN A 547 16.58 -50.28 21.45
N ALA A 548 16.26 -51.36 22.18
CA ALA A 548 15.50 -52.50 21.69
C ALA A 548 14.04 -52.16 21.31
N THR A 549 13.41 -51.24 22.05
CA THR A 549 11.97 -50.98 21.98
C THR A 549 11.57 -50.20 20.73
N ASN A 550 12.42 -49.27 20.27
CA ASN A 550 12.06 -48.34 19.19
C ASN A 550 11.95 -49.01 17.81
N THR A 551 12.75 -50.04 17.55
CA THR A 551 12.81 -50.71 16.22
C THR A 551 11.58 -51.56 15.93
N ASN A 552 10.90 -52.08 16.95
CA ASN A 552 9.71 -52.92 16.79
C ASN A 552 8.49 -52.15 16.25
N THR A 553 8.39 -50.86 16.59
CA THR A 553 7.21 -50.04 16.29
C THR A 553 7.10 -49.64 14.81
N TYR A 554 8.22 -49.47 14.10
CA TYR A 554 8.23 -48.91 12.74
C TYR A 554 7.95 -49.90 11.61
N LEU A 555 8.09 -51.22 11.83
CA LEU A 555 7.89 -52.22 10.77
C LEU A 555 6.43 -52.67 10.60
N GLY A 556 5.59 -52.47 11.62
CA GLY A 556 4.19 -52.93 11.63
C GLY A 556 4.06 -54.45 11.58
N GLY A 557 2.85 -54.96 11.41
CA GLY A 557 2.59 -56.38 11.09
C GLY A 557 3.05 -57.42 12.11
N GLY A 558 3.41 -57.04 13.35
CA GLY A 558 3.80 -57.96 14.43
C GLY A 558 5.30 -58.19 14.65
N ALA A 559 6.18 -57.34 14.12
CA ALA A 559 7.63 -57.53 14.21
C ALA A 559 8.23 -57.41 15.63
N ASN A 560 9.28 -58.20 15.93
CA ASN A 560 10.07 -58.11 17.16
C ASN A 560 11.55 -58.43 16.92
N VAL A 561 12.44 -57.42 16.93
CA VAL A 561 13.87 -57.58 16.60
C VAL A 561 14.74 -58.11 17.74
N MET A 562 14.30 -58.06 19.00
CA MET A 562 15.01 -58.74 20.11
C MET A 562 14.91 -60.27 20.00
N ASN A 563 13.84 -60.76 19.36
CA ASN A 563 13.51 -62.18 19.26
C ASN A 563 13.44 -62.70 17.80
N GLY A 564 13.77 -61.88 16.80
CA GLY A 564 13.89 -62.29 15.39
C GLY A 564 12.58 -62.49 14.61
N THR A 565 11.48 -61.82 14.97
CA THR A 565 10.16 -62.00 14.34
C THR A 565 9.89 -61.00 13.20
N ALA A 566 9.49 -61.49 12.02
CA ALA A 566 9.21 -60.71 10.80
C ALA A 566 7.73 -60.23 10.68
N PRO A 567 7.43 -59.17 9.91
CA PRO A 567 6.07 -58.62 9.71
C PRO A 567 5.20 -59.46 8.73
N SER A 568 3.90 -59.15 8.64
CA SER A 568 2.92 -59.87 7.80
C SER A 568 1.87 -58.95 7.15
N TYR A 569 1.62 -59.12 5.84
CA TYR A 569 0.68 -58.35 5.00
C TYR A 569 -0.18 -59.29 4.11
N SER A 570 -1.35 -58.86 3.60
CA SER A 570 -2.27 -59.72 2.82
C SER A 570 -2.80 -59.04 1.56
N VAL A 571 -2.61 -59.66 0.39
CA VAL A 571 -3.05 -59.17 -0.93
C VAL A 571 -3.64 -60.33 -1.73
N GLY A 572 -4.81 -60.14 -2.37
CA GLY A 572 -5.44 -61.19 -3.20
C GLY A 572 -5.78 -62.49 -2.47
N GLY A 573 -5.86 -62.48 -1.14
CA GLY A 573 -6.07 -63.68 -0.30
C GLY A 573 -4.80 -64.44 0.08
N THR A 574 -3.61 -63.96 -0.30
CA THR A 574 -2.31 -64.57 0.03
C THR A 574 -1.51 -63.66 0.97
N THR A 575 -0.73 -64.27 1.88
CA THR A 575 0.05 -63.55 2.91
C THR A 575 1.52 -63.40 2.50
N TYR A 576 2.07 -62.20 2.70
CA TYR A 576 3.44 -61.81 2.35
C TYR A 576 4.15 -61.26 3.59
N ASN A 577 5.40 -61.67 3.83
CA ASN A 577 6.17 -61.37 5.06
C ASN A 577 7.25 -60.29 4.88
N ASN A 578 7.27 -59.63 3.72
CA ASN A 578 7.92 -58.36 3.48
C ASN A 578 7.05 -57.52 2.54
N VAL A 579 7.32 -56.22 2.47
CA VAL A 579 6.50 -55.26 1.72
C VAL A 579 6.69 -55.34 0.21
N GLY A 580 7.80 -55.90 -0.29
CA GLY A 580 8.11 -55.97 -1.73
C GLY A 580 7.24 -57.01 -2.44
N ASP A 581 7.23 -58.24 -1.93
CA ASP A 581 6.51 -59.37 -2.57
C ASP A 581 4.99 -59.14 -2.63
N ALA A 582 4.44 -58.37 -1.68
CA ALA A 582 3.03 -57.99 -1.65
C ALA A 582 2.61 -57.13 -2.86
N PHE A 583 3.49 -56.28 -3.39
CA PHE A 583 3.21 -55.44 -4.56
C PHE A 583 3.39 -56.19 -5.88
N SER A 584 4.39 -57.08 -5.98
CA SER A 584 4.61 -57.91 -7.19
C SER A 584 3.43 -58.83 -7.52
N ALA A 585 2.58 -59.16 -6.54
CA ALA A 585 1.35 -59.93 -6.77
C ALA A 585 0.35 -59.21 -7.69
N VAL A 586 0.20 -57.89 -7.56
CA VAL A 586 -0.80 -57.10 -8.31
C VAL A 586 -0.41 -56.92 -9.78
N ASP A 587 0.88 -56.70 -10.04
CA ASP A 587 1.43 -56.46 -11.39
C ASP A 587 1.37 -57.69 -12.32
N SER A 588 1.10 -58.88 -11.78
CA SER A 588 1.11 -60.15 -12.52
C SER A 588 -0.16 -60.44 -13.35
N GLY A 589 -1.17 -59.55 -13.30
CA GLY A 589 -2.39 -59.66 -14.11
C GLY A 589 -3.46 -60.62 -13.59
N GLY A 590 -3.36 -61.10 -12.35
CA GLY A 590 -4.30 -62.03 -11.72
C GLY A 590 -5.70 -61.49 -11.39
N ALA A 591 -6.06 -60.27 -11.81
CA ALA A 591 -7.38 -59.65 -11.58
C ALA A 591 -7.77 -58.65 -12.70
N GLY A 592 -8.89 -58.87 -13.40
CA GLY A 592 -9.41 -57.97 -14.45
C GLY A 592 -10.53 -58.55 -15.33
N VAL A 593 -11.09 -57.77 -16.28
CA VAL A 593 -12.19 -58.18 -17.20
C VAL A 593 -11.77 -58.49 -18.65
N VAL A 594 -10.49 -58.30 -18.99
CA VAL A 594 -9.85 -58.98 -20.12
C VAL A 594 -8.64 -59.64 -19.51
N GLN A 595 -8.79 -60.91 -19.15
CA GLN A 595 -7.67 -61.69 -18.64
C GLN A 595 -7.12 -62.49 -19.81
N ARG A 596 -5.81 -62.36 -20.06
CA ARG A 596 -5.09 -63.33 -20.86
C ARG A 596 -5.30 -64.69 -20.21
N THR A 597 -5.80 -65.66 -20.97
CA THR A 597 -5.78 -67.04 -20.50
C THR A 597 -4.33 -67.50 -20.34
N SER A 598 -4.13 -68.63 -19.67
CA SER A 598 -2.83 -69.30 -19.68
C SER A 598 -2.40 -69.75 -21.09
N VAL A 599 -3.29 -69.63 -22.09
CA VAL A 599 -3.02 -69.78 -23.52
C VAL A 599 -2.80 -68.39 -24.15
N SER A 600 -1.68 -68.23 -24.87
CA SER A 600 -1.36 -66.99 -25.59
C SER A 600 -2.41 -66.67 -26.67
N ASP A 601 -2.59 -65.38 -26.92
CA ASP A 601 -3.47 -64.79 -27.96
C ASP A 601 -4.97 -65.09 -27.88
N VAL A 602 -5.39 -65.98 -26.97
CA VAL A 602 -6.77 -66.04 -26.48
C VAL A 602 -6.96 -64.94 -25.45
N VAL A 603 -7.37 -63.76 -25.95
CA VAL A 603 -8.20 -62.85 -25.17
C VAL A 603 -9.55 -63.52 -25.01
N THR A 604 -9.81 -64.11 -23.85
CA THR A 604 -11.20 -64.27 -23.44
C THR A 604 -11.61 -63.00 -22.73
N MET A 605 -12.72 -62.42 -23.16
CA MET A 605 -13.32 -61.32 -22.44
C MET A 605 -13.99 -61.92 -21.21
N VAL A 606 -13.55 -61.46 -20.04
CA VAL A 606 -13.86 -62.04 -18.74
C VAL A 606 -14.95 -61.21 -18.06
N ALA A 607 -16.13 -61.78 -17.90
CA ALA A 607 -17.21 -61.18 -17.11
C ALA A 607 -16.82 -61.12 -15.62
N GLY A 608 -17.41 -60.19 -14.87
CA GLY A 608 -17.08 -59.98 -13.45
C GLY A 608 -17.23 -61.23 -12.59
N GLY A 609 -16.17 -61.60 -11.87
CA GLY A 609 -16.08 -62.85 -11.09
C GLY A 609 -15.55 -64.06 -11.87
N GLY A 610 -15.38 -63.94 -13.19
CA GLY A 610 -14.69 -64.93 -14.00
C GLY A 610 -13.17 -64.88 -13.83
N THR A 611 -12.52 -65.98 -14.18
CA THR A 611 -11.07 -66.02 -14.41
C THR A 611 -10.81 -66.23 -15.89
N ALA A 612 -9.57 -66.08 -16.33
CA ALA A 612 -9.17 -66.39 -17.70
C ALA A 612 -9.46 -67.85 -18.09
N ALA A 613 -9.44 -68.77 -17.11
CA ALA A 613 -9.83 -70.16 -17.28
C ALA A 613 -11.36 -70.40 -17.19
N ASN A 614 -12.12 -69.43 -16.68
CA ASN A 614 -13.57 -69.53 -16.48
C ASN A 614 -14.24 -68.16 -16.73
N PRO A 615 -14.37 -67.72 -18.00
CA PRO A 615 -14.41 -66.30 -18.34
C PRO A 615 -15.81 -65.68 -18.46
N GLY A 616 -16.90 -66.43 -18.38
CA GLY A 616 -18.23 -65.86 -18.59
C GLY A 616 -18.50 -65.49 -20.07
N SER A 617 -19.29 -64.43 -20.31
CA SER A 617 -20.02 -64.23 -21.58
C SER A 617 -19.21 -63.73 -22.80
N ALA A 618 -19.61 -64.19 -23.99
CA ALA A 618 -18.84 -64.12 -25.25
C ALA A 618 -19.03 -62.86 -26.14
N GLN A 619 -18.22 -62.76 -27.23
CA GLN A 619 -18.01 -61.59 -28.11
C GLN A 619 -17.94 -62.01 -29.62
N LYS A 620 -17.68 -61.10 -30.60
CA LYS A 620 -17.87 -61.30 -32.07
C LYS A 620 -16.58 -61.57 -32.90
N LEU A 621 -16.64 -62.34 -34.01
CA LEU A 621 -15.48 -62.98 -34.69
C LEU A 621 -15.47 -62.95 -36.26
N THR A 622 -14.35 -63.39 -36.88
CA THR A 622 -14.14 -63.64 -38.33
C THR A 622 -13.52 -65.05 -38.60
N ASN A 623 -13.37 -65.45 -39.88
CA ASN A 623 -13.09 -66.82 -40.40
C ASN A 623 -14.30 -67.77 -40.29
N LEU A 624 -15.14 -67.81 -41.33
CA LEU A 624 -16.50 -68.32 -41.25
C LEU A 624 -16.89 -69.11 -42.52
N ALA A 625 -17.52 -70.27 -42.34
CA ALA A 625 -17.82 -71.24 -43.39
C ALA A 625 -18.97 -70.79 -44.33
N ALA A 626 -19.28 -71.59 -45.35
CA ALA A 626 -20.36 -71.31 -46.30
C ALA A 626 -21.73 -71.39 -45.63
N GLY A 627 -22.16 -70.27 -45.04
CA GLY A 627 -23.41 -70.18 -44.28
C GLY A 627 -24.63 -70.54 -45.10
N THR A 628 -25.26 -71.67 -44.78
CA THR A 628 -26.38 -72.31 -45.51
C THR A 628 -27.33 -71.31 -46.19
N ILE A 629 -27.36 -71.22 -47.53
CA ILE A 629 -28.36 -70.36 -48.21
C ILE A 629 -29.74 -71.03 -48.12
N SER A 630 -30.44 -70.64 -47.07
CA SER A 630 -31.89 -70.69 -46.90
C SER A 630 -32.35 -69.28 -46.52
N SER A 631 -33.66 -69.08 -46.38
CA SER A 631 -34.21 -67.85 -45.79
C SER A 631 -33.95 -67.70 -44.27
N SER A 632 -33.06 -68.52 -43.67
CA SER A 632 -32.99 -68.70 -42.20
C SER A 632 -31.60 -68.96 -41.60
N SER A 633 -30.48 -68.66 -42.27
CA SER A 633 -29.12 -68.91 -41.75
C SER A 633 -28.56 -67.79 -40.87
N THR A 634 -27.84 -68.16 -39.81
CA THR A 634 -27.11 -67.25 -38.89
C THR A 634 -25.59 -67.41 -38.94
N ASP A 635 -25.07 -68.38 -39.69
CA ASP A 635 -23.67 -68.37 -40.11
C ASP A 635 -23.40 -67.09 -40.91
N ALA A 636 -22.22 -66.46 -40.78
CA ALA A 636 -21.89 -65.42 -41.76
C ALA A 636 -21.65 -66.10 -43.12
N VAL A 637 -22.54 -65.82 -44.06
CA VAL A 637 -22.48 -66.36 -45.43
C VAL A 637 -21.14 -66.06 -46.08
N ASN A 638 -20.61 -67.02 -46.84
CA ASN A 638 -19.35 -66.84 -47.56
C ASN A 638 -19.60 -66.69 -49.07
N GLY A 639 -18.64 -66.12 -49.79
CA GLY A 639 -18.83 -65.69 -51.18
C GLY A 639 -19.12 -66.80 -52.20
N SER A 640 -18.96 -68.09 -51.85
CA SER A 640 -19.10 -69.21 -52.79
C SER A 640 -20.56 -69.47 -53.23
N GLN A 641 -21.53 -69.13 -52.39
CA GLN A 641 -22.92 -69.57 -52.54
C GLN A 641 -23.74 -68.70 -53.52
N LEU A 642 -23.15 -67.60 -54.01
CA LEU A 642 -23.77 -66.68 -54.96
C LEU A 642 -23.65 -67.14 -56.44
N ASN A 643 -22.73 -68.05 -56.75
CA ASN A 643 -22.38 -68.44 -58.13
C ASN A 643 -23.41 -69.41 -58.78
N SER A 644 -24.06 -70.26 -57.98
CA SER A 644 -24.90 -71.37 -58.47
C SER A 644 -26.16 -70.94 -59.24
N VAL A 645 -26.61 -69.70 -59.08
CA VAL A 645 -27.87 -69.18 -59.69
C VAL A 645 -27.76 -69.03 -61.21
N SER A 646 -26.55 -68.90 -61.77
CA SER A 646 -26.33 -68.60 -63.19
C SER A 646 -26.71 -69.74 -64.15
N GLN A 647 -26.61 -71.00 -63.72
CA GLN A 647 -26.75 -72.16 -64.63
C GLN A 647 -28.20 -72.50 -65.02
N GLN A 648 -29.20 -72.00 -64.28
CA GLN A 648 -30.61 -72.36 -64.44
C GLN A 648 -31.25 -71.86 -65.76
N ALA A 649 -30.64 -70.88 -66.44
CA ALA A 649 -31.26 -70.16 -67.55
C ALA A 649 -31.26 -70.89 -68.91
N ASN A 650 -30.43 -71.92 -69.12
CA ASN A 650 -30.13 -72.51 -70.43
C ASN A 650 -31.09 -73.66 -70.89
N ALA A 651 -32.39 -73.65 -70.53
CA ALA A 651 -33.22 -74.87 -70.53
C ALA A 651 -34.21 -75.15 -71.71
N GLY A 652 -34.77 -74.13 -72.39
CA GLY A 652 -35.67 -74.27 -73.57
C GLY A 652 -37.13 -74.75 -73.32
N TRP A 653 -38.03 -74.58 -74.33
CA TRP A 653 -39.51 -74.72 -74.20
C TRP A 653 -40.17 -75.60 -75.31
N ASN A 654 -41.48 -75.91 -75.17
CA ASN A 654 -42.28 -76.78 -76.04
C ASN A 654 -43.43 -76.02 -76.75
N VAL A 655 -43.88 -76.50 -77.92
CA VAL A 655 -45.09 -76.00 -78.63
C VAL A 655 -46.22 -77.05 -78.56
N THR A 656 -47.47 -76.59 -78.41
CA THR A 656 -48.68 -77.43 -78.44
C THR A 656 -49.80 -76.75 -79.23
N ALA A 657 -50.64 -77.54 -79.90
CA ALA A 657 -51.86 -77.06 -80.57
C ALA A 657 -53.07 -77.83 -80.04
N GLN A 658 -53.98 -77.13 -79.35
CA GLN A 658 -55.22 -77.69 -78.76
C GLN A 658 -55.05 -79.00 -77.95
N GLY A 659 -53.91 -79.19 -77.27
CA GLY A 659 -53.82 -80.06 -76.08
C GLY A 659 -53.28 -81.50 -76.25
N ALA A 660 -52.54 -81.86 -77.31
CA ALA A 660 -51.94 -83.19 -77.44
C ALA A 660 -50.44 -83.18 -77.83
N ASN A 661 -49.66 -84.08 -77.20
CA ASN A 661 -48.25 -84.49 -77.43
C ASN A 661 -47.20 -83.38 -77.66
N SER A 662 -46.35 -83.15 -76.66
CA SER A 662 -45.19 -82.25 -76.72
C SER A 662 -43.90 -82.93 -77.20
N THR A 663 -43.26 -82.38 -78.23
CA THR A 663 -41.82 -82.61 -78.50
C THR A 663 -41.03 -81.33 -78.21
N LYS A 664 -39.84 -81.47 -77.61
CA LYS A 664 -38.96 -80.32 -77.32
C LYS A 664 -38.53 -79.67 -78.63
N VAL A 665 -38.89 -78.40 -78.81
CA VAL A 665 -38.25 -77.57 -79.81
C VAL A 665 -36.90 -77.15 -79.22
N ALA A 666 -35.88 -77.99 -79.45
CA ALA A 666 -34.51 -77.50 -79.39
C ALA A 666 -34.39 -76.29 -80.34
N PRO A 667 -33.51 -75.30 -80.08
CA PRO A 667 -33.38 -74.14 -80.95
C PRO A 667 -33.06 -74.54 -82.43
N GLY A 668 -34.07 -74.65 -83.31
CA GLY A 668 -33.92 -74.84 -84.78
C GLY A 668 -34.83 -75.82 -85.61
N ALA A 669 -36.16 -75.98 -85.41
CA ALA A 669 -37.03 -76.93 -86.20
C ALA A 669 -38.33 -76.30 -86.83
N SER A 670 -39.08 -77.00 -87.75
CA SER A 670 -40.13 -76.42 -88.69
C SER A 670 -41.46 -77.22 -88.95
N VAL A 671 -42.57 -76.57 -89.41
CA VAL A 671 -44.01 -77.05 -89.57
C VAL A 671 -44.82 -76.38 -90.78
N ASP A 672 -46.06 -76.81 -91.20
CA ASP A 672 -46.88 -76.30 -92.39
C ASP A 672 -48.48 -76.45 -92.34
N LEU A 673 -49.33 -75.56 -92.97
CA LEU A 673 -50.86 -75.44 -92.88
C LEU A 673 -51.63 -74.78 -94.12
N LYS A 674 -53.01 -74.77 -94.26
CA LYS A 674 -53.84 -74.38 -95.51
C LYS A 674 -55.33 -73.81 -95.34
N ASN A 675 -56.00 -73.20 -96.39
CA ASN A 675 -57.44 -72.68 -96.47
C ASN A 675 -58.08 -72.62 -97.92
N SER A 676 -59.40 -72.37 -98.11
CA SER A 676 -60.16 -72.48 -99.41
C SER A 676 -61.06 -71.33 -99.93
N ASP A 677 -61.41 -70.27 -99.18
CA ASP A 677 -62.37 -69.22 -99.64
C ASP A 677 -61.74 -67.99 -100.33
N GLY A 678 -60.41 -67.99 -100.47
CA GLY A 678 -59.63 -66.86 -100.99
C GLY A 678 -59.41 -65.73 -99.98
N ASN A 679 -60.27 -65.60 -98.96
CA ASN A 679 -60.13 -64.55 -97.95
C ASN A 679 -58.99 -64.84 -96.96
N VAL A 680 -58.67 -66.09 -96.64
CA VAL A 680 -57.44 -66.41 -95.87
C VAL A 680 -56.38 -67.06 -96.77
N VAL A 681 -55.30 -66.33 -97.00
CA VAL A 681 -54.04 -66.77 -97.61
C VAL A 681 -53.21 -67.45 -96.53
N VAL A 682 -53.01 -68.77 -96.65
CA VAL A 682 -52.06 -69.47 -95.78
C VAL A 682 -50.73 -69.58 -96.52
N SER A 683 -49.70 -68.95 -95.96
CA SER A 683 -48.38 -68.84 -96.56
C SER A 683 -47.30 -69.14 -95.54
N LYS A 684 -46.42 -70.09 -95.87
CA LYS A 684 -45.12 -70.25 -95.22
C LYS A 684 -44.11 -69.32 -95.89
N ASP A 685 -43.30 -68.61 -95.12
CA ASP A 685 -42.16 -67.86 -95.66
C ASP A 685 -41.11 -68.84 -96.22
N THR A 686 -40.46 -68.53 -97.34
CA THR A 686 -39.39 -69.38 -97.89
C THR A 686 -38.12 -69.40 -97.02
N ASN A 687 -38.01 -68.51 -96.02
CA ASN A 687 -36.88 -68.33 -95.13
C ASN A 687 -37.22 -68.46 -93.63
N SER A 688 -38.49 -68.66 -93.25
CA SER A 688 -38.91 -68.84 -91.85
C SER A 688 -39.76 -70.10 -91.64
N ASN A 689 -39.80 -70.53 -90.38
CA ASN A 689 -40.63 -71.65 -89.93
C ASN A 689 -42.05 -71.21 -89.55
N ASP A 690 -42.32 -69.90 -89.54
CA ASP A 690 -43.64 -69.31 -89.33
C ASP A 690 -44.62 -69.73 -90.43
N VAL A 691 -45.87 -69.99 -90.03
CA VAL A 691 -46.98 -70.22 -90.95
C VAL A 691 -48.01 -69.12 -90.76
N THR A 692 -48.12 -68.24 -91.75
CA THR A 692 -48.95 -67.05 -91.66
C THR A 692 -50.32 -67.31 -92.27
N PHE A 693 -51.37 -67.10 -91.48
CA PHE A 693 -52.75 -67.00 -91.95
C PHE A 693 -53.07 -65.52 -92.17
N ASN A 694 -52.86 -65.02 -93.38
CA ASN A 694 -53.15 -63.64 -93.76
C ASN A 694 -54.57 -63.53 -94.29
N LEU A 695 -55.30 -62.45 -93.97
CA LEU A 695 -56.44 -62.07 -94.80
C LEU A 695 -55.94 -61.58 -96.17
N ALA A 696 -56.71 -61.79 -97.24
CA ALA A 696 -56.46 -61.17 -98.53
C ALA A 696 -56.43 -59.65 -98.36
N LYS A 697 -55.43 -58.98 -98.98
CA LYS A 697 -55.23 -57.53 -98.80
C LYS A 697 -56.45 -56.71 -99.20
N ASP A 698 -57.10 -57.10 -100.28
CA ASP A 698 -58.33 -56.48 -100.78
C ASP A 698 -59.50 -57.45 -100.54
N LEU A 699 -60.37 -57.10 -99.58
CA LEU A 699 -61.64 -57.78 -99.34
C LEU A 699 -62.70 -57.19 -100.28
N THR A 700 -63.09 -57.94 -101.31
CA THR A 700 -64.01 -57.46 -102.35
C THR A 700 -65.46 -57.45 -101.88
N ALA A 701 -65.93 -56.32 -101.33
CA ALA A 701 -67.30 -56.17 -100.81
C ALA A 701 -67.90 -54.76 -101.10
N ASN A 702 -69.17 -54.71 -101.53
CA ASN A 702 -69.89 -53.47 -101.85
C ASN A 702 -70.25 -52.62 -100.61
N SER A 703 -70.34 -53.26 -99.45
CA SER A 703 -70.37 -52.63 -98.14
C SER A 703 -69.75 -53.60 -97.15
N VAL A 704 -68.88 -53.11 -96.27
CA VAL A 704 -68.36 -53.91 -95.17
C VAL A 704 -69.18 -53.58 -93.93
N THR A 705 -69.91 -54.58 -93.45
CA THR A 705 -70.66 -54.50 -92.18
C THR A 705 -69.94 -55.35 -91.14
N THR A 706 -69.05 -54.73 -90.35
CA THR A 706 -68.32 -55.40 -89.27
C THR A 706 -68.98 -55.07 -87.93
N GLY A 707 -69.89 -55.94 -87.51
CA GLY A 707 -70.77 -55.69 -86.37
C GLY A 707 -71.64 -54.46 -86.65
N ASN A 708 -71.58 -53.48 -85.75
CA ASN A 708 -72.35 -52.23 -85.89
C ASN A 708 -71.72 -51.24 -86.88
N THR A 709 -70.53 -51.53 -87.43
CA THR A 709 -69.84 -50.62 -88.36
C THR A 709 -70.29 -50.84 -89.79
N LEU A 710 -70.98 -49.86 -90.37
CA LEU A 710 -71.28 -49.78 -91.80
C LEU A 710 -70.27 -48.85 -92.48
N VAL A 711 -69.48 -49.41 -93.39
CA VAL A 711 -68.62 -48.64 -94.30
C VAL A 711 -69.29 -48.59 -95.68
N ASN A 712 -69.60 -47.39 -96.16
CA ASN A 712 -70.23 -47.15 -97.46
C ASN A 712 -69.77 -45.81 -98.08
N THR A 713 -70.34 -45.43 -99.22
CA THR A 713 -69.99 -44.20 -99.97
C THR A 713 -70.24 -42.87 -99.26
N PHE A 714 -70.94 -42.86 -98.12
CA PHE A 714 -71.17 -41.65 -97.30
C PHE A 714 -70.20 -41.50 -96.12
N GLY A 715 -69.30 -42.46 -95.90
CA GLY A 715 -68.29 -42.45 -94.84
C GLY A 715 -68.34 -43.71 -93.96
N VAL A 716 -67.91 -43.55 -92.71
CA VAL A 716 -67.89 -44.62 -91.69
C VAL A 716 -68.94 -44.30 -90.63
N GLN A 717 -69.86 -45.23 -90.40
CA GLN A 717 -70.82 -45.17 -89.31
C GLN A 717 -70.65 -46.39 -88.40
N VAL A 718 -70.38 -46.18 -87.12
CA VAL A 718 -70.26 -47.22 -86.09
C VAL A 718 -71.48 -47.11 -85.16
N GLY A 719 -72.48 -47.95 -85.42
CA GLY A 719 -73.76 -47.92 -84.73
C GLY A 719 -74.52 -46.61 -84.92
N ASP A 720 -75.35 -46.27 -83.94
CA ASP A 720 -76.03 -44.97 -83.87
C ASP A 720 -75.13 -43.86 -83.28
N ASP A 721 -74.05 -44.26 -82.59
CA ASP A 721 -73.27 -43.36 -81.73
C ASP A 721 -72.12 -42.63 -82.46
N VAL A 722 -71.44 -43.24 -83.44
CA VAL A 722 -70.31 -42.58 -84.12
C VAL A 722 -70.55 -42.50 -85.62
N ARG A 723 -70.64 -41.28 -86.15
CA ARG A 723 -70.84 -41.02 -87.58
C ARG A 723 -69.83 -40.01 -88.09
N LEU A 724 -69.01 -40.44 -89.03
CA LEU A 724 -68.10 -39.58 -89.80
C LEU A 724 -68.74 -39.30 -91.17
N GLY A 725 -69.16 -38.05 -91.39
CA GLY A 725 -69.85 -37.64 -92.62
C GLY A 725 -69.54 -36.19 -93.01
N THR A 726 -70.30 -35.64 -93.97
CA THR A 726 -70.06 -34.32 -94.58
C THR A 726 -70.19 -33.12 -93.62
N THR A 727 -70.74 -33.31 -92.42
CA THR A 727 -70.85 -32.29 -91.36
C THR A 727 -69.80 -32.44 -90.24
N GLY A 728 -68.84 -33.37 -90.41
CA GLY A 728 -67.78 -33.67 -89.43
C GLY A 728 -67.95 -35.01 -88.71
N LEU A 729 -67.22 -35.17 -87.61
CA LEU A 729 -67.24 -36.36 -86.76
C LEU A 729 -68.21 -36.14 -85.59
N ILE A 730 -69.34 -36.83 -85.63
CA ILE A 730 -70.31 -36.85 -84.55
C ILE A 730 -70.06 -38.10 -83.68
N ILE A 731 -69.84 -37.88 -82.39
CA ILE A 731 -69.78 -38.92 -81.35
C ILE A 731 -70.88 -38.62 -80.34
N ALA A 732 -71.83 -39.53 -80.17
CA ALA A 732 -72.85 -39.45 -79.14
C ALA A 732 -72.18 -39.59 -77.76
N ASN A 733 -72.46 -38.64 -76.86
CA ASN A 733 -71.89 -38.57 -75.51
C ASN A 733 -70.35 -38.46 -75.42
N GLY A 734 -69.68 -38.06 -76.51
CA GLY A 734 -68.24 -37.80 -76.56
C GLY A 734 -67.90 -36.49 -77.30
N PRO A 735 -66.60 -36.14 -77.42
CA PRO A 735 -66.18 -34.96 -78.17
C PRO A 735 -66.60 -35.08 -79.64
N ARG A 736 -67.37 -34.11 -80.13
CA ARG A 736 -67.80 -34.02 -81.53
C ARG A 736 -67.12 -32.83 -82.21
N VAL A 737 -66.71 -33.05 -83.46
CA VAL A 737 -66.16 -32.02 -84.33
C VAL A 737 -67.23 -31.70 -85.36
N THR A 738 -67.87 -30.55 -85.21
CA THR A 738 -68.92 -30.07 -86.11
C THR A 738 -68.42 -28.86 -86.89
N ASN A 739 -69.18 -28.48 -87.91
CA ASN A 739 -68.98 -27.26 -88.70
C ASN A 739 -69.29 -25.94 -87.96
N VAL A 740 -69.65 -25.99 -86.67
CA VAL A 740 -69.79 -24.82 -85.77
C VAL A 740 -68.67 -24.76 -84.71
N GLY A 741 -67.78 -25.77 -84.69
CA GLY A 741 -66.68 -25.87 -83.73
C GLY A 741 -66.64 -27.21 -82.99
N ILE A 742 -65.86 -27.25 -81.92
CA ILE A 742 -65.64 -28.45 -81.11
C ILE A 742 -66.50 -28.40 -79.84
N ASP A 743 -67.41 -29.36 -79.70
CA ASP A 743 -68.14 -29.59 -78.45
C ASP A 743 -67.52 -30.81 -77.76
N ALA A 744 -66.88 -30.56 -76.62
CA ALA A 744 -66.08 -31.55 -75.92
C ALA A 744 -66.91 -32.55 -75.09
N GLY A 745 -68.23 -32.38 -74.95
CA GLY A 745 -69.07 -33.29 -74.14
C GLY A 745 -68.57 -33.48 -72.70
N SER A 746 -68.07 -32.41 -72.08
CA SER A 746 -67.43 -32.40 -70.75
C SER A 746 -66.14 -33.25 -70.63
N LYS A 747 -65.38 -33.46 -71.71
CA LYS A 747 -64.04 -34.07 -71.69
C LYS A 747 -62.93 -33.02 -71.92
N LYS A 748 -61.68 -33.34 -71.55
CA LYS A 748 -60.52 -32.47 -71.82
C LYS A 748 -60.07 -32.60 -73.29
N ILE A 749 -59.70 -31.48 -73.90
CA ILE A 749 -59.07 -31.43 -75.23
C ILE A 749 -57.63 -30.94 -75.07
N THR A 750 -56.69 -31.57 -75.76
CA THR A 750 -55.25 -31.30 -75.68
C THR A 750 -54.74 -30.84 -77.05
N HIS A 751 -53.64 -30.07 -77.09
CA HIS A 751 -53.06 -29.48 -78.30
C HIS A 751 -53.93 -28.41 -78.99
N VAL A 752 -54.62 -27.57 -78.19
CA VAL A 752 -55.31 -26.36 -78.67
C VAL A 752 -54.31 -25.19 -78.67
N ALA A 753 -54.27 -24.41 -79.76
CA ALA A 753 -53.42 -23.21 -79.87
C ALA A 753 -54.00 -22.02 -79.09
N ASP A 754 -53.24 -20.93 -78.98
CA ASP A 754 -53.69 -19.71 -78.30
C ASP A 754 -54.81 -19.02 -79.12
N GLY A 755 -56.04 -19.00 -78.61
CA GLY A 755 -57.22 -18.38 -79.24
C GLY A 755 -57.26 -16.87 -79.10
N THR A 756 -57.41 -16.14 -80.20
CA THR A 756 -57.31 -14.67 -80.25
C THR A 756 -58.66 -13.98 -80.37
N ASP A 757 -59.68 -14.66 -80.89
CA ASP A 757 -61.04 -14.13 -81.02
C ASP A 757 -61.95 -14.64 -79.90
N ALA A 758 -63.03 -13.90 -79.60
CA ALA A 758 -63.93 -14.18 -78.47
C ALA A 758 -64.69 -15.53 -78.55
N THR A 759 -64.62 -16.23 -79.68
CA THR A 759 -65.22 -17.54 -79.92
C THR A 759 -64.21 -18.69 -79.90
N ASP A 760 -62.92 -18.41 -79.74
CA ASP A 760 -61.88 -19.45 -79.74
C ASP A 760 -61.84 -20.22 -78.41
N GLY A 761 -61.42 -21.49 -78.49
CA GLY A 761 -61.15 -22.29 -77.31
C GLY A 761 -59.82 -21.89 -76.67
N VAL A 762 -59.86 -21.09 -75.60
CA VAL A 762 -58.63 -20.70 -74.87
C VAL A 762 -57.92 -21.93 -74.29
N ASN A 763 -56.62 -22.02 -74.51
CA ASN A 763 -55.82 -23.13 -74.01
C ASN A 763 -55.27 -22.85 -72.58
N PHE A 764 -54.59 -23.85 -72.00
CA PHE A 764 -54.07 -23.72 -70.64
C PHE A 764 -52.94 -22.67 -70.53
N SER A 765 -52.15 -22.43 -71.58
CA SER A 765 -51.13 -21.36 -71.59
C SER A 765 -51.76 -19.98 -71.57
N GLN A 766 -52.85 -19.74 -72.30
CA GLN A 766 -53.56 -18.46 -72.25
C GLN A 766 -54.27 -18.22 -70.94
N LEU A 767 -54.94 -19.23 -70.38
CA LEU A 767 -55.51 -19.13 -69.04
C LEU A 767 -54.41 -18.85 -68.00
N THR A 768 -53.24 -19.47 -68.16
CA THR A 768 -52.06 -19.19 -67.33
C THR A 768 -51.53 -17.75 -67.53
N SER A 769 -51.55 -17.21 -68.75
CA SER A 769 -51.14 -15.83 -69.06
C SER A 769 -52.14 -14.79 -68.55
N ALA A 770 -53.44 -15.04 -68.68
CA ALA A 770 -54.49 -14.19 -68.09
C ALA A 770 -54.41 -14.19 -66.55
N VAL A 771 -54.23 -15.37 -65.94
CA VAL A 771 -53.96 -15.49 -64.49
C VAL A 771 -52.64 -14.83 -64.10
N ALA A 772 -51.60 -14.86 -64.96
CA ALA A 772 -50.34 -14.15 -64.72
C ALA A 772 -50.49 -12.61 -64.76
N GLY A 773 -51.40 -12.09 -65.59
CA GLY A 773 -51.79 -10.66 -65.61
C GLY A 773 -52.75 -10.25 -64.48
N SER A 774 -53.26 -11.20 -63.70
CA SER A 774 -54.17 -10.96 -62.56
C SER A 774 -53.65 -11.53 -61.24
N LYS A 775 -52.34 -11.76 -61.10
CA LYS A 775 -51.75 -12.14 -59.81
C LYS A 775 -51.70 -10.94 -58.87
N SER A 776 -52.37 -11.07 -57.73
CA SER A 776 -52.41 -10.10 -56.64
C SER A 776 -51.01 -9.69 -56.17
N HIS A 777 -50.71 -8.40 -56.05
CA HIS A 777 -50.99 -7.56 -54.88
C HIS A 777 -50.40 -8.07 -53.54
N TYR A 778 -49.07 -8.14 -53.42
CA TYR A 778 -48.43 -8.14 -52.09
C TYR A 778 -48.18 -6.74 -51.52
N TYR A 779 -48.13 -5.71 -52.37
CA TYR A 779 -48.16 -4.31 -51.96
C TYR A 779 -49.12 -3.51 -52.85
N SER A 780 -50.03 -2.76 -52.23
CA SER A 780 -50.87 -1.79 -52.94
C SER A 780 -50.19 -0.43 -52.89
N VAL A 781 -50.08 0.22 -54.04
CA VAL A 781 -49.47 1.54 -54.14
C VAL A 781 -50.44 2.47 -54.83
N SER A 782 -50.87 3.50 -54.10
CA SER A 782 -51.75 4.54 -54.61
C SER A 782 -50.93 5.69 -55.15
N ASP A 783 -51.31 6.13 -56.34
CA ASP A 783 -50.59 7.06 -57.20
C ASP A 783 -51.21 8.45 -57.32
N GLY A 784 -52.47 8.57 -56.90
CA GLY A 784 -53.27 9.76 -57.13
C GLY A 784 -53.76 9.91 -58.59
N GLY A 785 -53.64 8.89 -59.44
CA GLY A 785 -54.13 8.87 -60.82
C GLY A 785 -53.12 9.28 -61.91
N ALA A 786 -51.81 9.28 -61.65
CA ALA A 786 -50.73 9.56 -62.62
C ALA A 786 -49.45 8.77 -62.25
N GLN A 787 -48.66 8.29 -63.23
CA GLN A 787 -47.52 7.35 -63.08
C GLN A 787 -46.29 8.16 -62.89
N GLY A 788 -45.49 7.49 -62.08
CA GLY A 788 -44.21 7.08 -62.43
C GLY A 788 -43.73 5.70 -62.14
N GLY A 789 -42.42 5.69 -62.34
CA GLY A 789 -41.52 4.56 -62.47
C GLY A 789 -41.36 3.72 -61.24
N ASN A 790 -42.47 3.12 -60.86
CA ASN A 790 -42.54 2.02 -59.95
C ASN A 790 -43.67 1.11 -60.44
N TYR A 791 -44.32 1.27 -61.59
CA TYR A 791 -45.57 0.55 -61.82
C TYR A 791 -45.33 -0.96 -62.12
N ASN A 792 -44.19 -1.39 -62.73
CA ASN A 792 -44.09 -2.76 -63.30
C ASN A 792 -43.58 -3.82 -62.32
N ASN A 793 -43.52 -3.65 -61.00
CA ASN A 793 -42.72 -4.59 -60.20
C ASN A 793 -41.35 -4.96 -60.81
N ASP A 794 -40.66 -3.98 -61.40
CA ASP A 794 -39.37 -4.01 -62.11
C ASP A 794 -38.22 -3.19 -61.48
N GLY A 795 -38.41 -2.60 -60.30
CA GLY A 795 -37.48 -1.68 -59.64
C GLY A 795 -36.74 -2.30 -58.47
N ALA A 796 -37.14 -3.50 -58.04
CA ALA A 796 -36.21 -4.46 -57.47
C ALA A 796 -35.38 -5.07 -58.62
N THR A 797 -34.43 -4.27 -59.11
CA THR A 797 -33.55 -4.63 -60.23
C THR A 797 -32.33 -5.46 -59.80
N GLY A 798 -32.03 -5.50 -58.49
CA GLY A 798 -31.03 -6.42 -57.96
C GLY A 798 -31.56 -7.84 -57.75
N ALA A 799 -30.70 -8.85 -57.86
CA ALA A 799 -31.08 -10.24 -57.55
C ALA A 799 -31.55 -10.36 -56.09
N ASN A 800 -32.62 -11.11 -55.85
CA ASN A 800 -33.34 -11.25 -54.56
C ASN A 800 -33.86 -9.94 -53.93
N ALA A 801 -33.83 -8.81 -54.64
CA ALA A 801 -34.24 -7.54 -54.07
C ALA A 801 -35.77 -7.43 -53.85
N VAL A 802 -36.17 -6.55 -52.95
CA VAL A 802 -37.57 -6.18 -52.69
C VAL A 802 -37.72 -4.68 -52.89
N ALA A 803 -38.74 -4.26 -53.63
CA ALA A 803 -39.16 -2.86 -53.66
C ALA A 803 -40.67 -2.77 -53.35
N ALA A 804 -41.19 -1.61 -52.96
CA ALA A 804 -42.62 -1.29 -52.86
C ALA A 804 -42.88 0.22 -52.68
N GLY A 805 -43.87 0.80 -53.35
CA GLY A 805 -44.32 2.20 -53.15
C GLY A 805 -43.72 3.23 -54.12
N VAL A 806 -44.52 4.20 -54.61
CA VAL A 806 -44.29 5.12 -55.76
C VAL A 806 -42.86 5.65 -55.90
N GLY A 807 -41.95 4.85 -56.46
CA GLY A 807 -40.58 5.21 -56.77
C GLY A 807 -39.52 4.55 -55.94
N ALA A 808 -39.85 3.50 -55.22
CA ALA A 808 -38.90 2.56 -54.68
C ALA A 808 -37.93 2.03 -55.75
N VAL A 809 -36.65 1.95 -55.39
CA VAL A 809 -35.61 1.43 -56.27
C VAL A 809 -34.68 0.56 -55.45
N ALA A 810 -34.83 -0.76 -55.55
CA ALA A 810 -33.92 -1.72 -54.94
C ALA A 810 -32.99 -2.31 -56.01
N SER A 811 -31.99 -1.54 -56.46
CA SER A 811 -31.09 -1.94 -57.55
C SER A 811 -29.82 -2.65 -57.09
N GLY A 812 -29.63 -2.85 -55.80
CA GLY A 812 -28.57 -3.70 -55.25
C GLY A 812 -28.99 -5.16 -55.10
N ILE A 813 -28.05 -6.09 -55.23
CA ILE A 813 -28.27 -7.51 -54.88
C ILE A 813 -28.69 -7.59 -53.40
N ASP A 814 -29.74 -8.37 -53.09
CA ASP A 814 -30.39 -8.48 -51.77
C ASP A 814 -30.90 -7.14 -51.16
N ALA A 815 -31.11 -6.09 -51.97
CA ALA A 815 -31.54 -4.77 -51.47
C ALA A 815 -33.05 -4.66 -51.20
N THR A 816 -33.48 -3.76 -50.32
CA THR A 816 -34.89 -3.55 -49.95
C THR A 816 -35.31 -2.07 -49.98
N ALA A 817 -36.22 -1.64 -50.87
CA ALA A 817 -36.69 -0.25 -50.98
C ALA A 817 -38.22 -0.15 -50.74
N LEU A 818 -38.67 0.41 -49.60
CA LEU A 818 -40.08 0.43 -49.20
C LEU A 818 -40.58 1.86 -48.92
N GLY A 819 -41.24 2.49 -49.89
CA GLY A 819 -41.83 3.82 -49.79
C GLY A 819 -41.71 4.62 -51.09
N SER A 820 -42.57 5.62 -51.28
CA SER A 820 -42.53 6.47 -52.49
C SER A 820 -41.16 7.13 -52.65
N SER A 821 -40.49 6.99 -53.79
CA SER A 821 -39.15 7.56 -54.05
C SER A 821 -38.03 7.00 -53.18
N SER A 822 -38.26 5.85 -52.52
CA SER A 822 -37.24 5.16 -51.74
C SER A 822 -36.19 4.50 -52.64
N GLN A 823 -34.99 4.25 -52.11
CA GLN A 823 -33.81 4.24 -52.96
C GLN A 823 -32.70 3.41 -52.30
N ALA A 824 -32.67 2.10 -52.55
CA ALA A 824 -31.70 1.13 -52.05
C ALA A 824 -30.83 0.56 -53.19
N THR A 825 -29.81 1.29 -53.62
CA THR A 825 -29.14 1.05 -54.92
C THR A 825 -27.77 0.40 -54.84
N ALA A 826 -27.42 -0.22 -53.71
CA ALA A 826 -26.17 -0.95 -53.51
C ALA A 826 -26.44 -2.28 -52.84
N ALA A 827 -25.54 -3.25 -53.00
CA ALA A 827 -25.74 -4.61 -52.48
C ALA A 827 -26.01 -4.62 -50.97
N GLY A 828 -27.04 -5.33 -50.52
CA GLY A 828 -27.52 -5.39 -49.13
C GLY A 828 -28.10 -4.09 -48.57
N ALA A 829 -28.32 -3.05 -49.39
CA ALA A 829 -28.86 -1.77 -48.92
C ALA A 829 -30.37 -1.84 -48.63
N SER A 830 -30.86 -1.09 -47.64
CA SER A 830 -32.27 -1.05 -47.25
C SER A 830 -32.78 0.40 -47.07
N ALA A 831 -33.77 0.84 -47.85
CA ALA A 831 -34.30 2.20 -47.83
C ALA A 831 -35.83 2.20 -47.59
N MET A 832 -36.28 2.59 -46.39
CA MET A 832 -37.68 2.43 -45.97
C MET A 832 -38.32 3.77 -45.58
N GLY A 833 -39.12 4.38 -46.44
CA GLY A 833 -39.78 5.67 -46.22
C GLY A 833 -39.75 6.54 -47.47
N ALA A 834 -40.66 7.51 -47.57
CA ALA A 834 -40.80 8.27 -48.81
C ALA A 834 -39.58 9.17 -49.08
N GLY A 835 -38.85 8.97 -50.16
CA GLY A 835 -37.59 9.66 -50.46
C GLY A 835 -36.37 9.15 -49.66
N ALA A 836 -36.48 8.01 -48.98
CA ALA A 836 -35.36 7.40 -48.24
C ALA A 836 -34.27 6.88 -49.19
N VAL A 837 -33.01 7.18 -48.91
CA VAL A 837 -31.85 6.92 -49.77
C VAL A 837 -30.79 6.10 -49.02
N ALA A 838 -30.70 4.81 -49.31
CA ALA A 838 -29.57 3.94 -49.00
C ALA A 838 -28.72 3.74 -50.27
N SER A 839 -27.68 4.57 -50.43
CA SER A 839 -26.86 4.67 -51.64
C SER A 839 -25.42 4.20 -51.42
N ALA A 840 -25.22 3.12 -50.67
CA ALA A 840 -23.94 2.46 -50.47
C ALA A 840 -24.14 1.04 -49.91
N ALA A 841 -23.18 0.13 -50.11
CA ALA A 841 -23.38 -1.30 -49.82
C ALA A 841 -23.62 -1.55 -48.32
N GLY A 842 -24.63 -2.36 -47.99
CA GLY A 842 -25.07 -2.62 -46.61
C GLY A 842 -25.70 -1.42 -45.87
N ALA A 843 -25.93 -0.28 -46.54
CA ALA A 843 -26.49 0.91 -45.88
C ALA A 843 -28.01 0.79 -45.63
N THR A 844 -28.51 1.31 -44.51
CA THR A 844 -29.92 1.27 -44.11
C THR A 844 -30.50 2.68 -43.86
N ALA A 845 -31.29 3.21 -44.79
CA ALA A 845 -32.07 4.43 -44.59
C ALA A 845 -33.51 4.09 -44.17
N THR A 846 -34.09 4.80 -43.20
CA THR A 846 -35.47 4.57 -42.74
C THR A 846 -36.11 5.87 -42.25
N GLY A 847 -37.11 6.38 -42.97
CA GLY A 847 -37.79 7.66 -42.71
C GLY A 847 -37.87 8.54 -43.96
N ASN A 848 -38.85 9.44 -44.00
CA ASN A 848 -39.06 10.34 -45.16
C ASN A 848 -37.79 11.16 -45.45
N GLY A 849 -37.29 11.18 -46.68
CA GLY A 849 -36.09 11.93 -47.06
C GLY A 849 -34.78 11.53 -46.33
N SER A 850 -34.76 10.41 -45.60
CA SER A 850 -33.56 9.93 -44.91
C SER A 850 -32.46 9.54 -45.91
N LYS A 851 -31.17 9.68 -45.55
CA LYS A 851 -30.04 9.45 -46.47
C LYS A 851 -28.85 8.78 -45.80
N ALA A 852 -28.73 7.46 -45.98
CA ALA A 852 -27.57 6.64 -45.70
C ALA A 852 -26.71 6.51 -46.97
N SER A 853 -25.67 7.34 -47.11
CA SER A 853 -24.83 7.40 -48.33
C SER A 853 -23.37 6.98 -48.12
N GLY A 854 -23.05 6.36 -46.99
CA GLY A 854 -21.80 5.63 -46.80
C GLY A 854 -22.02 4.14 -46.62
N THR A 855 -21.05 3.32 -47.02
CA THR A 855 -21.06 1.85 -46.87
C THR A 855 -21.44 1.47 -45.44
N GLY A 856 -22.33 0.51 -45.22
CA GLY A 856 -22.77 0.08 -43.88
C GLY A 856 -23.39 1.16 -42.99
N SER A 857 -23.72 2.35 -43.49
CA SER A 857 -24.32 3.44 -42.69
C SER A 857 -25.84 3.28 -42.51
N VAL A 858 -26.38 3.77 -41.40
CA VAL A 858 -27.75 3.66 -40.93
C VAL A 858 -28.35 5.04 -40.65
N ALA A 859 -29.27 5.53 -41.48
CA ALA A 859 -29.97 6.81 -41.29
C ALA A 859 -31.44 6.59 -40.93
N MET A 860 -31.83 6.77 -39.67
CA MET A 860 -33.18 6.46 -39.16
C MET A 860 -33.90 7.71 -38.64
N GLY A 861 -34.84 8.26 -39.40
CA GLY A 861 -35.66 9.42 -39.06
C GLY A 861 -35.95 10.32 -40.27
N ASP A 862 -37.01 11.14 -40.19
CA ASP A 862 -37.34 12.11 -41.25
C ASP A 862 -36.15 13.05 -41.54
N ARG A 863 -35.60 12.98 -42.75
CA ARG A 863 -34.43 13.73 -43.23
C ARG A 863 -33.15 13.51 -42.41
N ALA A 864 -33.05 12.35 -41.73
CA ALA A 864 -31.81 11.90 -41.09
C ALA A 864 -30.73 11.63 -42.14
N LYS A 865 -29.46 11.95 -41.85
CA LYS A 865 -28.34 11.84 -42.79
C LYS A 865 -27.14 11.15 -42.17
N ALA A 866 -26.81 9.97 -42.70
CA ALA A 866 -25.66 9.13 -42.39
C ALA A 866 -24.82 9.01 -43.67
N SER A 867 -24.11 10.09 -44.01
CA SER A 867 -23.57 10.32 -45.35
C SER A 867 -22.22 9.69 -45.65
N ALA A 868 -21.54 9.12 -44.65
CA ALA A 868 -20.29 8.40 -44.84
C ALA A 868 -20.27 7.10 -43.99
N GLU A 869 -19.33 6.18 -44.25
CA GLU A 869 -19.48 4.74 -43.91
C GLU A 869 -19.60 4.38 -42.40
N GLY A 870 -20.20 3.22 -42.09
CA GLY A 870 -20.47 2.73 -40.73
C GLY A 870 -21.40 3.57 -39.84
N SER A 871 -22.05 4.63 -40.35
CA SER A 871 -22.63 5.68 -39.46
C SER A 871 -24.06 5.52 -39.06
N VAL A 872 -24.35 5.74 -37.78
CA VAL A 872 -25.73 5.82 -37.32
C VAL A 872 -26.15 7.29 -37.15
N ALA A 873 -27.20 7.72 -37.84
CA ALA A 873 -27.88 8.99 -37.61
C ALA A 873 -29.34 8.71 -37.21
N LEU A 874 -29.74 9.09 -36.00
CA LEU A 874 -30.96 8.60 -35.35
C LEU A 874 -31.86 9.74 -34.86
N GLY A 875 -33.03 9.89 -35.45
CA GLY A 875 -34.01 10.95 -35.21
C GLY A 875 -34.21 11.88 -36.41
N SER A 876 -35.32 12.61 -36.47
CA SER A 876 -35.59 13.56 -37.56
C SER A 876 -34.50 14.65 -37.65
N ASP A 877 -34.12 15.09 -38.85
CA ASP A 877 -33.00 16.00 -39.12
C ASP A 877 -31.64 15.56 -38.52
N ALA A 878 -31.53 14.37 -37.90
CA ALA A 878 -30.29 13.93 -37.27
C ALA A 878 -29.24 13.78 -38.36
N SER A 879 -28.18 14.56 -38.26
CA SER A 879 -27.15 14.62 -39.27
C SER A 879 -25.86 14.18 -38.64
N ASP A 880 -25.18 13.33 -39.37
CA ASP A 880 -23.80 13.04 -39.11
C ASP A 880 -22.87 14.25 -39.28
N GLY A 881 -23.25 15.23 -40.12
CA GLY A 881 -22.35 16.29 -40.56
C GLY A 881 -21.13 15.76 -41.33
N GLY A 882 -21.22 14.55 -41.89
CA GLY A 882 -20.08 13.79 -42.45
C GLY A 882 -19.02 13.33 -41.43
N ARG A 883 -19.24 13.50 -40.12
CA ARG A 883 -18.18 13.44 -39.09
C ARG A 883 -17.70 12.03 -38.73
N GLY A 884 -16.56 11.61 -39.26
CA GLY A 884 -16.15 10.21 -39.28
C GLY A 884 -15.56 9.56 -38.07
N ALA A 885 -14.42 8.88 -38.24
CA ALA A 885 -13.68 8.44 -37.07
C ALA A 885 -13.12 9.73 -36.56
N GLU A 886 -13.90 10.28 -35.67
CA GLU A 886 -13.42 11.16 -34.66
C GLU A 886 -12.67 10.20 -33.75
N SER A 887 -11.44 9.84 -34.17
CA SER A 887 -10.42 9.34 -33.26
C SER A 887 -10.15 10.50 -32.33
N TYR A 888 -10.75 10.44 -31.14
CA TYR A 888 -10.67 11.51 -30.16
C TYR A 888 -10.11 10.96 -28.85
N ILE A 889 -9.38 11.81 -28.15
CA ILE A 889 -8.77 11.48 -26.86
C ILE A 889 -9.70 11.98 -25.77
N GLY A 890 -10.07 11.12 -24.82
CA GLY A 890 -10.91 11.49 -23.68
C GLY A 890 -10.19 12.52 -22.80
N ALA A 891 -10.73 13.74 -22.69
CA ALA A 891 -10.05 14.90 -22.11
C ALA A 891 -9.57 14.73 -20.65
N TYR A 892 -10.14 13.78 -19.90
CA TYR A 892 -9.77 13.48 -18.50
C TYR A 892 -9.27 12.05 -18.28
N SER A 893 -9.66 11.09 -19.14
CA SER A 893 -9.23 9.69 -19.03
C SER A 893 -7.95 9.38 -19.82
N GLY A 894 -7.58 10.23 -20.79
CA GLY A 894 -6.45 9.99 -21.71
C GLY A 894 -6.67 8.84 -22.69
N ALA A 895 -7.76 8.08 -22.56
CA ALA A 895 -8.08 6.95 -23.43
C ALA A 895 -8.38 7.43 -24.86
N GLN A 896 -7.76 6.80 -25.86
CA GLN A 896 -8.05 7.07 -27.27
C GLN A 896 -9.28 6.25 -27.68
N ASN A 897 -10.38 6.95 -27.97
CA ASN A 897 -11.62 6.34 -28.44
C ASN A 897 -11.66 6.40 -29.98
N ASN A 898 -11.23 5.32 -30.63
CA ASN A 898 -11.50 5.10 -32.05
C ASN A 898 -12.92 4.55 -32.22
N ALA A 899 -13.88 5.45 -32.38
CA ALA A 899 -15.25 5.08 -32.65
C ALA A 899 -15.36 4.53 -34.09
N VAL A 900 -15.67 3.22 -34.23
CA VAL A 900 -16.16 2.58 -35.49
C VAL A 900 -17.57 3.04 -35.90
N GLY A 901 -18.18 3.90 -35.07
CA GLY A 901 -19.51 4.50 -35.23
C GLY A 901 -19.69 5.70 -34.29
N THR A 902 -20.21 6.83 -34.78
CA THR A 902 -20.74 7.96 -33.99
C THR A 902 -22.23 7.99 -34.24
N VAL A 903 -22.96 7.56 -33.22
CA VAL A 903 -24.43 7.54 -33.20
C VAL A 903 -24.90 8.99 -33.01
N SER A 904 -25.11 9.70 -34.12
CA SER A 904 -25.56 11.09 -34.09
C SER A 904 -27.07 11.14 -33.88
N VAL A 905 -27.51 11.51 -32.67
CA VAL A 905 -28.94 11.64 -32.35
C VAL A 905 -29.56 12.99 -32.77
N GLY A 906 -28.77 13.87 -33.38
CA GLY A 906 -29.17 15.24 -33.72
C GLY A 906 -28.28 15.84 -34.81
N ASN A 907 -28.34 17.16 -34.97
CA ASN A 907 -27.54 17.90 -35.94
C ASN A 907 -26.99 19.17 -35.28
N ALA A 908 -25.76 19.06 -34.77
CA ALA A 908 -25.08 20.16 -34.08
C ALA A 908 -24.89 21.39 -34.99
N SER A 909 -24.55 21.18 -36.27
CA SER A 909 -24.35 22.24 -37.27
C SER A 909 -25.63 23.01 -37.60
N ALA A 910 -26.82 22.45 -37.30
CA ALA A 910 -28.12 23.12 -37.44
C ALA A 910 -28.75 23.50 -36.09
N GLY A 911 -28.01 23.41 -34.97
CA GLY A 911 -28.52 23.69 -33.62
C GLY A 911 -29.56 22.68 -33.08
N LYS A 912 -29.84 21.59 -33.81
CA LYS A 912 -30.85 20.58 -33.47
C LYS A 912 -30.23 19.43 -32.67
N THR A 913 -29.75 19.70 -31.46
CA THR A 913 -29.27 18.64 -30.54
C THR A 913 -30.44 17.89 -29.89
N ARG A 914 -30.19 16.69 -29.35
CA ARG A 914 -31.18 15.89 -28.61
C ARG A 914 -30.62 15.39 -27.30
N THR A 915 -31.48 15.25 -26.31
CA THR A 915 -31.18 14.54 -25.06
C THR A 915 -31.24 13.03 -25.29
N VAL A 916 -30.32 12.30 -24.67
CA VAL A 916 -30.35 10.83 -24.59
C VAL A 916 -30.70 10.45 -23.16
N SER A 917 -31.90 9.94 -22.93
CA SER A 917 -32.40 9.56 -21.60
C SER A 917 -32.33 8.05 -21.37
N ASN A 918 -32.49 7.62 -20.11
CA ASN A 918 -32.41 6.21 -19.67
C ASN A 918 -31.05 5.52 -19.93
N VAL A 919 -29.97 6.31 -20.03
CA VAL A 919 -28.60 5.80 -20.07
C VAL A 919 -28.21 5.27 -18.69
N ALA A 920 -27.81 4.01 -18.61
CA ALA A 920 -27.29 3.38 -17.39
C ALA A 920 -25.92 3.96 -16.99
N ASP A 921 -25.32 3.52 -15.87
CA ASP A 921 -23.94 3.94 -15.56
C ASP A 921 -22.96 3.32 -16.54
N GLY A 922 -22.14 4.16 -17.16
CA GLY A 922 -20.97 3.72 -17.90
C GLY A 922 -19.97 3.00 -17.01
N LYS A 923 -19.56 1.82 -17.43
CA LYS A 923 -18.55 0.96 -16.78
C LYS A 923 -17.21 1.00 -17.52
N GLN A 924 -17.20 1.42 -18.78
CA GLN A 924 -16.01 1.59 -19.62
C GLN A 924 -15.88 3.03 -20.15
N ALA A 925 -14.69 3.42 -20.60
CA ALA A 925 -14.37 4.78 -21.06
C ALA A 925 -15.08 5.21 -22.37
N THR A 926 -15.74 4.29 -23.06
CA THR A 926 -16.57 4.51 -24.25
C THR A 926 -18.04 4.74 -23.93
N ASP A 927 -18.48 4.45 -22.70
CA ASP A 927 -19.88 4.43 -22.35
C ASP A 927 -20.42 5.86 -22.16
N ALA A 928 -21.68 6.08 -22.54
CA ALA A 928 -22.33 7.36 -22.32
C ALA A 928 -22.54 7.62 -20.81
N VAL A 929 -22.05 8.76 -20.32
CA VAL A 929 -22.13 9.16 -18.91
C VAL A 929 -23.51 9.76 -18.63
N ASN A 930 -24.20 9.26 -17.60
CA ASN A 930 -25.49 9.82 -17.17
C ASN A 930 -25.35 10.92 -16.10
N LEU A 931 -26.44 11.65 -15.83
CA LEU A 931 -26.44 12.77 -14.87
C LEU A 931 -26.03 12.36 -13.45
N ARG A 932 -26.30 11.13 -13.00
CA ARG A 932 -25.89 10.65 -11.68
C ARG A 932 -24.39 10.38 -11.58
N GLN A 933 -23.76 9.90 -12.64
CA GLN A 933 -22.30 9.78 -12.70
C GLN A 933 -21.63 11.16 -12.70
N LEU A 934 -22.21 12.13 -13.42
CA LEU A 934 -21.76 13.52 -13.38
C LEU A 934 -21.96 14.16 -12.00
N ASP A 935 -23.11 13.96 -11.35
CA ASP A 935 -23.37 14.40 -9.97
C ASP A 935 -22.41 13.74 -8.97
N GLY A 936 -22.08 12.45 -9.16
CA GLY A 936 -21.04 11.74 -8.41
C GLY A 936 -19.65 12.37 -8.58
N ALA A 937 -19.22 12.61 -9.82
CA ALA A 937 -17.93 13.24 -10.12
C ALA A 937 -17.86 14.70 -9.64
N VAL A 938 -18.96 15.45 -9.73
CA VAL A 938 -19.07 16.82 -9.18
C VAL A 938 -19.03 16.79 -7.65
N LYS A 939 -19.69 15.82 -7.01
CA LYS A 939 -19.64 15.62 -5.55
C LYS A 939 -18.25 15.20 -5.08
N GLU A 940 -17.55 14.35 -5.81
CA GLU A 940 -16.17 13.94 -5.52
C GLU A 940 -15.20 15.12 -5.72
N SER A 941 -15.30 15.85 -6.83
CA SER A 941 -14.56 17.08 -7.09
C SER A 941 -14.83 18.16 -6.03
N LYS A 942 -16.09 18.33 -5.60
CA LYS A 942 -16.45 19.21 -4.50
C LYS A 942 -15.88 18.71 -3.17
N THR A 943 -15.94 17.41 -2.89
CA THR A 943 -15.38 16.83 -1.65
C THR A 943 -13.86 16.99 -1.61
N TYR A 944 -13.17 16.78 -2.73
CA TYR A 944 -11.74 17.06 -2.88
C TYR A 944 -11.46 18.55 -2.69
N THR A 945 -12.24 19.44 -3.32
CA THR A 945 -12.08 20.90 -3.18
C THR A 945 -12.35 21.37 -1.74
N ASP A 946 -13.40 20.88 -1.10
CA ASP A 946 -13.74 21.14 0.31
C ASP A 946 -12.66 20.59 1.25
N THR A 947 -12.10 19.41 0.95
CA THR A 947 -11.00 18.79 1.71
C THR A 947 -9.71 19.58 1.56
N GLN A 948 -9.35 19.98 0.34
CA GLN A 948 -8.18 20.82 0.09
C GLN A 948 -8.35 22.23 0.66
N LEU A 949 -9.56 22.80 0.61
CA LEU A 949 -9.89 24.06 1.27
C LEU A 949 -9.86 23.92 2.80
N THR A 950 -10.27 22.77 3.35
CA THR A 950 -10.14 22.46 4.78
C THR A 950 -8.68 22.29 5.18
N ASN A 951 -7.87 21.58 4.39
CA ASN A 951 -6.43 21.43 4.60
C ASN A 951 -5.72 22.79 4.54
N VAL A 952 -6.05 23.64 3.56
CA VAL A 952 -5.58 25.02 3.46
C VAL A 952 -6.06 25.84 4.65
N ASN A 953 -7.33 25.75 5.06
CA ASN A 953 -7.87 26.48 6.21
C ASN A 953 -7.23 26.04 7.53
N THR A 954 -6.93 24.74 7.71
CA THR A 954 -6.18 24.20 8.84
C THR A 954 -4.72 24.65 8.81
N SER A 955 -4.09 24.70 7.64
CA SER A 955 -2.72 25.24 7.46
C SER A 955 -2.68 26.74 7.76
N VAL A 956 -3.66 27.51 7.28
CA VAL A 956 -3.84 28.94 7.55
C VAL A 956 -4.16 29.20 9.02
N THR A 957 -4.94 28.34 9.68
CA THR A 957 -5.21 28.41 11.12
C THR A 957 -3.95 28.08 11.93
N THR A 958 -3.18 27.08 11.51
CA THR A 958 -1.90 26.70 12.15
C THR A 958 -0.87 27.80 11.98
N LEU A 959 -0.74 28.35 10.77
CA LEU A 959 0.10 29.50 10.47
C LEU A 959 -0.39 30.75 11.23
N GLY A 960 -1.69 30.96 11.34
CA GLY A 960 -2.30 32.02 12.13
C GLY A 960 -1.90 31.92 13.61
N ASN A 961 -2.06 30.74 14.21
CA ASN A 961 -1.63 30.47 15.58
C ASN A 961 -0.11 30.65 15.76
N GLN A 962 0.70 30.20 14.81
CA GLN A 962 2.16 30.41 14.81
C GLN A 962 2.52 31.90 14.66
N VAL A 963 1.83 32.65 13.81
CA VAL A 963 2.01 34.10 13.63
C VAL A 963 1.59 34.83 14.90
N THR A 964 0.46 34.48 15.53
CA THR A 964 0.04 35.04 16.82
C THR A 964 1.06 34.74 17.92
N GLN A 965 1.57 33.51 18.02
CA GLN A 965 2.60 33.16 18.99
C GLN A 965 3.93 33.88 18.71
N ASN A 966 4.34 33.99 17.44
CA ASN A 966 5.54 34.73 17.06
C ASN A 966 5.38 36.23 17.31
N THR A 967 4.19 36.81 17.09
CA THR A 967 3.88 38.20 17.46
C THR A 967 3.94 38.39 18.97
N ALA A 968 3.43 37.46 19.77
CA ALA A 968 3.56 37.48 21.23
C ALA A 968 5.03 37.40 21.67
N ASN A 969 5.81 36.44 21.13
CA ASN A 969 7.23 36.27 21.42
C ASN A 969 8.05 37.50 21.01
N ILE A 970 7.79 38.10 19.85
CA ILE A 970 8.45 39.32 19.38
C ILE A 970 8.09 40.51 20.28
N SER A 971 6.82 40.63 20.67
CA SER A 971 6.37 41.66 21.62
C SER A 971 7.06 41.50 22.98
N ASN A 972 7.16 40.27 23.50
CA ASN A 972 7.87 39.98 24.73
C ASN A 972 9.37 40.29 24.63
N LEU A 973 10.00 39.99 23.49
CA LEU A 973 11.42 40.30 23.25
C LEU A 973 11.64 41.81 23.18
N GLN A 974 10.77 42.56 22.51
CA GLN A 974 10.78 44.03 22.43
C GLN A 974 10.50 44.72 23.78
N ASN A 975 9.64 44.13 24.61
CA ASN A 975 9.28 44.64 25.94
C ASN A 975 10.21 44.14 27.07
N GLY A 976 11.19 43.29 26.74
CA GLY A 976 12.22 42.79 27.66
C GLY A 976 11.77 41.64 28.58
N THR A 977 10.63 41.01 28.33
CA THR A 977 10.11 39.91 29.16
C THR A 977 10.69 38.53 28.82
N ASP A 978 11.09 38.29 27.55
CA ASP A 978 11.68 37.02 27.07
C ASP A 978 13.13 37.14 26.55
N SER A 979 13.82 38.27 26.80
CA SER A 979 15.23 38.45 26.38
C SER A 979 16.23 37.71 27.27
N PHE A 980 17.49 37.58 26.82
CA PHE A 980 18.61 36.99 27.59
C PHE A 980 18.80 37.59 29.00
N PHE A 981 18.27 38.79 29.26
CA PHE A 981 18.03 39.33 30.60
C PHE A 981 16.52 39.37 30.88
N GLN A 982 15.95 38.26 31.33
CA GLN A 982 14.51 38.18 31.65
C GLN A 982 14.16 39.15 32.78
N VAL A 983 13.23 40.08 32.54
CA VAL A 983 12.67 40.92 33.60
C VAL A 983 11.14 40.93 33.59
N ASN A 984 10.57 40.87 34.78
CA ASN A 984 9.12 40.82 35.02
C ASN A 984 8.48 42.21 34.85
N ASN A 985 8.44 42.74 33.62
CA ASN A 985 7.88 44.06 33.27
C ASN A 985 6.32 44.07 33.26
N LYS A 986 5.69 43.74 34.40
CA LYS A 986 4.22 43.80 34.56
C LYS A 986 3.68 45.24 34.69
N ASP A 987 4.56 46.21 34.95
CA ASP A 987 4.18 47.59 35.27
C ASP A 987 4.06 48.52 34.04
N GLY A 988 4.16 47.96 32.81
CA GLY A 988 3.95 48.71 31.57
C GLY A 988 5.00 49.78 31.27
N LYS A 989 6.22 49.66 31.82
CA LYS A 989 7.29 50.65 31.62
C LYS A 989 7.91 50.54 30.23
N SER A 990 8.40 51.68 29.73
CA SER A 990 8.99 51.83 28.39
C SER A 990 10.16 50.88 28.12
N LYS A 991 10.48 50.64 26.84
CA LYS A 991 11.65 49.83 26.46
C LYS A 991 12.99 50.45 26.92
N PRO A 992 14.05 49.65 27.14
CA PRO A 992 15.39 50.16 27.41
C PRO A 992 15.86 51.16 26.34
N SER A 993 16.58 52.20 26.77
CA SER A 993 16.99 53.33 25.92
C SER A 993 18.48 53.63 26.06
N ALA A 994 19.30 52.94 25.27
CA ALA A 994 20.72 53.25 25.11
C ALA A 994 20.91 54.28 23.98
N THR A 995 21.14 55.54 24.34
CA THR A 995 21.30 56.66 23.39
C THR A 995 22.70 57.27 23.39
N GLY A 996 23.54 56.96 24.38
CA GLY A 996 24.95 57.33 24.36
C GLY A 996 25.76 56.46 23.39
N THR A 997 26.84 57.02 22.83
CA THR A 997 27.75 56.26 21.95
C THR A 997 28.37 55.11 22.73
N ASN A 998 28.28 53.88 22.23
CA ASN A 998 28.70 52.64 22.91
C ASN A 998 28.00 52.38 24.26
N ALA A 999 26.83 52.96 24.51
CA ALA A 999 26.06 52.71 25.73
C ALA A 999 25.25 51.41 25.67
N ALA A 1000 24.91 50.84 26.83
CA ALA A 1000 24.08 49.65 26.98
C ALA A 1000 22.98 49.87 28.04
N ALA A 1001 21.75 49.50 27.72
CA ALA A 1001 20.59 49.62 28.61
C ALA A 1001 19.85 48.27 28.71
N GLY A 1002 19.64 47.78 29.92
CA GLY A 1002 19.00 46.51 30.21
C GLY A 1002 17.94 46.63 31.31
N ALA A 1003 16.81 45.96 31.10
CA ALA A 1003 15.56 46.02 31.87
C ALA A 1003 14.68 47.26 31.64
N ALA A 1004 13.38 47.10 31.93
CA ALA A 1004 12.32 48.04 31.53
C ALA A 1004 12.50 49.45 32.11
N GLY A 1005 12.34 50.46 31.26
CA GLY A 1005 12.50 51.87 31.58
C GLY A 1005 13.94 52.30 31.89
N SER A 1006 14.95 51.44 31.67
CA SER A 1006 16.35 51.82 31.83
C SER A 1006 16.81 52.79 30.74
N VAL A 1007 17.67 53.74 31.09
CA VAL A 1007 18.20 54.77 30.19
C VAL A 1007 19.72 54.83 30.35
N ALA A 1008 20.45 54.64 29.26
CA ALA A 1008 21.90 54.77 29.20
C ALA A 1008 22.26 55.83 28.14
N SER A 1009 22.26 57.09 28.55
CA SER A 1009 22.42 58.24 27.66
C SER A 1009 23.82 58.86 27.69
N GLY A 1010 24.66 58.51 28.67
CA GLY A 1010 26.09 58.86 28.66
C GLY A 1010 26.89 58.00 27.68
N ASN A 1011 27.94 58.53 27.08
CA ASN A 1011 28.83 57.74 26.20
C ASN A 1011 29.52 56.64 27.01
N SER A 1012 29.58 55.41 26.49
CA SER A 1012 30.08 54.21 27.15
C SER A 1012 29.42 53.92 28.52
N SER A 1013 28.16 54.36 28.72
CA SER A 1013 27.42 54.12 29.96
C SER A 1013 26.69 52.78 29.97
N LEU A 1014 26.44 52.24 31.16
CA LEU A 1014 25.66 51.01 31.37
C LEU A 1014 24.53 51.27 32.36
N ALA A 1015 23.28 51.08 31.95
CA ALA A 1015 22.12 51.09 32.85
C ALA A 1015 21.54 49.68 32.92
N LEU A 1016 21.60 49.04 34.09
CA LEU A 1016 21.18 47.66 34.28
C LEU A 1016 20.23 47.52 35.48
N GLY A 1017 18.93 47.44 35.21
CA GLY A 1017 17.86 47.34 36.19
C GLY A 1017 16.64 48.19 35.82
N THR A 1018 15.46 47.79 36.28
CA THR A 1018 14.21 48.49 35.96
C THR A 1018 14.29 49.96 36.38
N SER A 1019 14.08 50.89 35.45
CA SER A 1019 14.25 52.34 35.67
C SER A 1019 15.65 52.79 36.12
N ALA A 1020 16.71 52.01 35.87
CA ALA A 1020 18.10 52.45 36.07
C ALA A 1020 18.47 53.55 35.06
N ASN A 1021 19.18 54.60 35.47
CA ASN A 1021 19.45 55.77 34.64
C ASN A 1021 20.92 56.20 34.72
N ALA A 1022 21.70 55.84 33.70
CA ALA A 1022 23.11 56.19 33.56
C ALA A 1022 23.26 57.34 32.53
N THR A 1023 23.24 58.57 33.03
CA THR A 1023 23.25 59.78 32.19
C THR A 1023 24.67 60.31 31.92
N ALA A 1024 25.65 59.92 32.73
CA ALA A 1024 27.02 60.41 32.62
C ALA A 1024 27.95 59.47 31.84
N ASN A 1025 29.00 60.04 31.24
CA ASN A 1025 29.98 59.29 30.44
C ASN A 1025 30.74 58.25 31.28
N ASN A 1026 30.85 57.03 30.75
CA ASN A 1026 31.50 55.88 31.37
C ASN A 1026 30.96 55.57 32.78
N ALA A 1027 29.68 55.87 33.03
CA ALA A 1027 29.00 55.62 34.29
C ALA A 1027 28.14 54.35 34.23
N VAL A 1028 28.02 53.67 35.36
CA VAL A 1028 27.26 52.43 35.50
C VAL A 1028 26.16 52.63 36.55
N ALA A 1029 24.89 52.61 36.14
CA ALA A 1029 23.74 52.54 37.04
C ALA A 1029 23.33 51.07 37.20
N LEU A 1030 23.60 50.49 38.37
CA LEU A 1030 23.40 49.07 38.65
C LEU A 1030 22.29 48.88 39.69
N GLY A 1031 21.24 48.15 39.33
CA GLY A 1031 20.06 47.90 40.16
C GLY A 1031 18.85 48.77 39.80
N SER A 1032 17.66 48.32 40.22
CA SER A 1032 16.39 48.99 39.90
C SER A 1032 16.36 50.42 40.45
N GLY A 1033 16.00 51.40 39.63
CA GLY A 1033 15.93 52.81 40.02
C GLY A 1033 17.26 53.48 40.37
N SER A 1034 18.40 52.82 40.13
CA SER A 1034 19.72 53.41 40.38
C SER A 1034 20.00 54.55 39.41
N VAL A 1035 20.64 55.62 39.87
CA VAL A 1035 20.98 56.80 39.05
C VAL A 1035 22.49 57.01 39.09
N ALA A 1036 23.13 57.07 37.92
CA ALA A 1036 24.55 57.34 37.75
C ALA A 1036 24.74 58.61 36.89
N ASP A 1037 24.74 59.74 37.59
CA ASP A 1037 24.83 61.12 37.07
C ASP A 1037 26.26 61.70 37.10
N ARG A 1038 27.23 60.96 37.66
CA ARG A 1038 28.65 61.31 37.69
C ARG A 1038 29.48 60.41 36.77
N ALA A 1039 30.33 61.02 35.94
CA ALA A 1039 31.19 60.29 35.02
C ALA A 1039 32.17 59.36 35.76
N TYR A 1040 32.56 58.25 35.12
CA TYR A 1040 33.47 57.23 35.67
C TYR A 1040 33.06 56.69 37.05
N SER A 1041 31.75 56.53 37.30
CA SER A 1041 31.23 56.04 38.58
C SER A 1041 30.33 54.82 38.42
N VAL A 1042 30.31 53.96 39.44
CA VAL A 1042 29.31 52.90 39.59
C VAL A 1042 28.34 53.34 40.69
N SER A 1043 27.07 53.54 40.35
CA SER A 1043 26.01 53.83 41.30
C SER A 1043 25.15 52.60 41.52
N VAL A 1044 25.04 52.18 42.77
CA VAL A 1044 24.22 51.02 43.19
C VAL A 1044 22.83 51.42 43.70
N GLY A 1045 22.46 52.70 43.64
CA GLY A 1045 21.19 53.23 44.13
C GLY A 1045 20.91 54.65 43.62
N SER A 1046 20.10 55.40 44.35
CA SER A 1046 19.88 56.83 44.12
C SER A 1046 19.85 57.58 45.46
N VAL A 1047 19.89 58.91 45.43
CA VAL A 1047 19.81 59.73 46.65
C VAL A 1047 18.51 59.42 47.40
N GLY A 1048 18.62 59.09 48.69
CA GLY A 1048 17.51 58.66 49.54
C GLY A 1048 17.04 57.21 49.32
N ASN A 1049 17.68 56.46 48.41
CA ASN A 1049 17.48 55.03 48.18
C ASN A 1049 18.83 54.34 47.95
N GLU A 1050 19.80 54.65 48.81
CA GLU A 1050 21.14 54.09 48.78
C GLU A 1050 21.12 52.58 49.07
N ARG A 1051 22.04 51.82 48.45
CA ARG A 1051 22.19 50.38 48.73
C ARG A 1051 23.52 50.08 49.41
N GLN A 1052 23.47 49.20 50.39
CA GLN A 1052 24.66 48.60 50.98
C GLN A 1052 25.31 47.66 49.97
N ILE A 1053 26.64 47.75 49.83
CA ILE A 1053 27.44 46.75 49.12
C ILE A 1053 27.85 45.71 50.16
N THR A 1054 27.28 44.51 50.07
CA THR A 1054 27.48 43.41 51.03
C THR A 1054 28.52 42.41 50.50
N ASN A 1055 29.04 41.56 51.40
CA ASN A 1055 30.09 40.57 51.08
C ASN A 1055 31.41 41.17 50.53
N VAL A 1056 31.70 42.43 50.83
CA VAL A 1056 32.97 43.08 50.52
C VAL A 1056 34.07 42.49 51.41
N ALA A 1057 35.02 41.79 50.79
CA ALA A 1057 36.23 41.29 51.46
C ALA A 1057 37.07 42.46 52.01
N ALA A 1058 38.03 42.18 52.90
CA ALA A 1058 38.93 43.21 53.39
C ALA A 1058 39.81 43.72 52.24
N GLY A 1059 39.75 45.03 51.94
CA GLY A 1059 40.57 45.65 50.91
C GLY A 1059 42.07 45.53 51.19
N THR A 1060 42.84 45.19 50.17
CA THR A 1060 44.30 44.92 50.23
C THR A 1060 45.13 45.91 49.41
N ALA A 1061 44.55 46.49 48.36
CA ALA A 1061 45.12 47.59 47.59
C ALA A 1061 44.49 48.94 48.00
N SER A 1062 45.18 50.05 47.69
CA SER A 1062 44.72 51.41 48.02
C SER A 1062 43.48 51.89 47.25
N THR A 1063 42.98 51.09 46.30
CA THR A 1063 41.75 51.35 45.52
C THR A 1063 40.61 50.40 45.85
N ASP A 1064 40.81 49.46 46.79
CA ASP A 1064 39.77 48.52 47.20
C ASP A 1064 38.74 49.20 48.12
N VAL A 1065 37.51 48.68 48.13
CA VAL A 1065 36.46 49.15 49.05
C VAL A 1065 36.75 48.64 50.46
N VAL A 1066 36.87 49.57 51.42
CA VAL A 1066 37.04 49.24 52.85
C VAL A 1066 35.74 48.69 53.42
N ASN A 1067 35.79 47.52 54.05
CA ASN A 1067 34.61 46.94 54.71
C ASN A 1067 34.48 47.39 56.19
N VAL A 1068 33.31 47.13 56.78
CA VAL A 1068 33.00 47.59 58.15
C VAL A 1068 33.91 46.96 59.21
N SER A 1069 34.43 45.74 58.99
CA SER A 1069 35.38 45.14 59.93
C SER A 1069 36.74 45.83 59.89
N GLN A 1070 37.27 46.22 58.74
CA GLN A 1070 38.50 47.02 58.64
C GLN A 1070 38.37 48.37 59.34
N LEU A 1071 37.24 49.08 59.15
CA LEU A 1071 36.97 50.33 59.85
C LEU A 1071 36.94 50.12 61.38
N LYS A 1072 36.20 49.13 61.86
CA LYS A 1072 36.12 48.82 63.30
C LYS A 1072 37.47 48.39 63.90
N SER A 1073 38.29 47.64 63.15
CA SER A 1073 39.65 47.29 63.58
C SER A 1073 40.56 48.52 63.68
N SER A 1074 40.43 49.48 62.77
CA SER A 1074 41.13 50.78 62.85
C SER A 1074 40.67 51.61 64.06
N GLU A 1075 39.36 51.65 64.33
CA GLU A 1075 38.82 52.40 65.47
C GLU A 1075 39.19 51.82 66.84
N GLN A 1076 39.38 50.50 66.96
CA GLN A 1076 39.78 49.87 68.23
C GLN A 1076 41.20 50.23 68.70
N GLY A 1077 42.08 50.68 67.80
CA GLY A 1077 43.46 51.07 68.13
C GLY A 1077 43.65 52.54 68.53
N GLY A 1078 42.64 53.39 68.35
CA GLY A 1078 42.75 54.84 68.55
C GLY A 1078 42.47 55.27 70.00
N LEU A 1079 43.34 56.10 70.58
CA LEU A 1079 42.99 56.84 71.80
C LEU A 1079 41.92 57.88 71.44
N ARG A 1080 40.78 57.88 72.14
CA ARG A 1080 39.66 58.80 71.91
C ARG A 1080 39.32 59.53 73.20
N TYR A 1081 38.92 60.79 73.07
CA TYR A 1081 38.20 61.50 74.11
C TYR A 1081 36.81 60.87 74.30
N ASP A 1082 36.26 61.01 75.50
CA ASP A 1082 34.91 60.52 75.77
C ASP A 1082 33.87 61.30 74.96
N SER A 1083 32.69 60.72 74.72
CA SER A 1083 31.62 61.37 73.94
C SER A 1083 30.52 61.90 74.87
N ASN A 1084 30.10 63.15 74.66
CA ASN A 1084 28.93 63.70 75.34
C ASN A 1084 27.64 63.01 74.85
N THR A 1085 26.57 63.10 75.62
CA THR A 1085 25.24 62.50 75.29
C THR A 1085 24.59 63.06 74.02
N ASN A 1086 25.10 64.18 73.49
CA ASN A 1086 24.69 64.78 72.21
C ASN A 1086 25.59 64.39 71.02
N GLY A 1087 26.58 63.50 71.21
CA GLY A 1087 27.50 63.03 70.18
C GLY A 1087 28.76 63.88 69.99
N ASN A 1088 28.90 65.03 70.66
CA ASN A 1088 30.09 65.87 70.55
C ASN A 1088 31.24 65.37 71.45
N THR A 1089 32.48 65.53 71.00
CA THR A 1089 33.71 65.16 71.72
C THR A 1089 33.85 65.91 73.06
N ASN A 1090 34.14 65.20 74.16
CA ASN A 1090 34.40 65.75 75.49
C ASN A 1090 35.91 65.87 75.76
N TYR A 1091 36.52 67.01 75.43
CA TYR A 1091 37.95 67.23 75.65
C TYR A 1091 38.38 67.31 77.13
N ASN A 1092 37.43 67.41 78.06
CA ASN A 1092 37.72 67.45 79.50
C ASN A 1092 37.89 66.05 80.13
N GLN A 1093 37.65 64.98 79.36
CA GLN A 1093 37.70 63.61 79.88
C GLN A 1093 38.27 62.61 78.85
N VAL A 1094 39.18 61.76 79.31
CA VAL A 1094 39.74 60.64 78.54
C VAL A 1094 39.68 59.39 79.41
N THR A 1095 38.80 58.45 79.09
CA THR A 1095 38.74 57.16 79.77
C THR A 1095 39.80 56.21 79.19
N LEU A 1096 40.91 56.03 79.90
CA LEU A 1096 42.00 55.14 79.50
C LEU A 1096 41.67 53.66 79.80
N GLY A 1097 42.16 52.75 78.95
CA GLY A 1097 42.00 51.30 79.17
C GLY A 1097 40.57 50.80 78.92
N ASN A 1098 39.94 51.28 77.83
CA ASN A 1098 38.67 50.86 77.23
C ASN A 1098 37.44 50.68 78.15
N GLY A 1099 37.49 51.21 79.38
CA GLY A 1099 36.41 51.10 80.36
C GLY A 1099 36.23 49.70 80.99
N GLN A 1100 37.14 48.74 80.75
CA GLN A 1100 37.06 47.38 81.30
C GLN A 1100 38.23 47.01 82.24
N ALA A 1101 39.29 47.82 82.31
CA ALA A 1101 40.48 47.51 83.11
C ALA A 1101 40.37 47.99 84.58
N SER A 1102 40.06 47.05 85.50
CA SER A 1102 39.91 47.30 86.96
C SER A 1102 41.17 47.83 87.69
N GLY A 1103 42.33 47.93 87.04
CA GLY A 1103 43.62 48.29 87.66
C GLY A 1103 44.20 49.65 87.25
N GLY A 1104 43.49 50.42 86.40
CA GLY A 1104 44.02 51.65 85.79
C GLY A 1104 45.06 51.39 84.68
N THR A 1105 45.35 52.42 83.88
CA THR A 1105 46.33 52.34 82.78
C THR A 1105 47.63 53.05 83.17
N ARG A 1106 48.77 52.35 83.13
CA ARG A 1106 50.08 52.98 83.39
C ARG A 1106 50.50 53.84 82.19
N ILE A 1107 50.53 55.15 82.38
CA ILE A 1107 51.14 56.08 81.42
C ILE A 1107 52.66 56.09 81.67
N SER A 1108 53.42 55.50 80.74
CA SER A 1108 54.89 55.57 80.73
C SER A 1108 55.41 56.75 79.91
N ASN A 1109 56.68 57.11 80.08
CA ASN A 1109 57.34 58.24 79.40
C ASN A 1109 56.74 59.63 79.74
N VAL A 1110 56.14 59.76 80.92
CA VAL A 1110 55.73 61.07 81.48
C VAL A 1110 56.97 61.80 82.00
N ALA A 1111 57.34 62.88 81.32
CA ALA A 1111 58.41 63.79 81.76
C ALA A 1111 58.07 64.44 83.12
N PRO A 1112 59.06 64.95 83.87
CA PRO A 1112 58.78 65.69 85.11
C PRO A 1112 57.89 66.90 84.80
N GLY A 1113 56.77 67.04 85.52
CA GLY A 1113 55.86 68.17 85.36
C GLY A 1113 56.53 69.49 85.77
N THR A 1114 56.35 70.52 84.96
CA THR A 1114 56.96 71.85 85.10
C THR A 1114 55.93 72.96 85.31
N ALA A 1115 54.74 72.82 84.74
CA ALA A 1115 53.57 73.64 85.03
C ALA A 1115 52.66 72.95 86.06
N GLY A 1116 51.85 73.74 86.77
CA GLY A 1116 50.92 73.23 87.81
C GLY A 1116 49.77 72.35 87.29
N THR A 1117 49.65 72.19 85.97
CA THR A 1117 48.68 71.32 85.29
C THR A 1117 49.32 70.06 84.67
N ASP A 1118 50.65 69.92 84.75
CA ASP A 1118 51.36 68.77 84.19
C ASP A 1118 51.18 67.54 85.08
N ALA A 1119 51.21 66.34 84.47
CA ALA A 1119 51.21 65.10 85.23
C ALA A 1119 52.54 64.92 85.98
N VAL A 1120 52.48 64.85 87.31
CA VAL A 1120 53.64 64.63 88.19
C VAL A 1120 54.11 63.19 88.07
N ASN A 1121 55.42 62.97 87.84
CA ASN A 1121 55.99 61.63 87.81
C ASN A 1121 56.52 61.17 89.18
N VAL A 1122 56.71 59.84 89.33
CA VAL A 1122 57.06 59.21 90.62
C VAL A 1122 58.37 59.75 91.23
N ASN A 1123 59.32 60.18 90.39
CA ASN A 1123 60.59 60.73 90.88
C ASN A 1123 60.40 62.09 91.57
N GLN A 1124 59.48 62.93 91.08
CA GLN A 1124 59.17 64.21 91.71
C GLN A 1124 58.48 64.02 93.08
N LEU A 1125 57.57 63.05 93.19
CA LEU A 1125 56.91 62.73 94.45
C LEU A 1125 57.90 62.25 95.53
N ASN A 1126 58.85 61.40 95.16
CA ASN A 1126 59.87 60.87 96.08
C ASN A 1126 60.81 61.97 96.61
N GLN A 1127 61.15 62.97 95.80
CA GLN A 1127 61.94 64.12 96.25
C GLN A 1127 61.17 64.97 97.27
N GLY A 1128 59.87 65.21 97.06
CA GLY A 1128 59.03 65.94 98.02
C GLY A 1128 58.95 65.28 99.40
N MET A 1129 58.84 63.95 99.45
CA MET A 1129 58.76 63.20 100.71
C MET A 1129 60.05 63.30 101.54
N THR A 1130 61.22 63.29 100.90
CA THR A 1130 62.52 63.33 101.58
C THR A 1130 62.70 64.61 102.40
N SER A 1131 62.28 65.76 101.86
CA SER A 1131 62.36 67.06 102.52
C SER A 1131 61.48 67.18 103.77
N ALA A 1132 60.38 66.42 103.85
CA ALA A 1132 59.47 66.44 105.01
C ALA A 1132 60.04 65.68 106.22
N ILE A 1133 60.86 64.64 105.99
CA ILE A 1133 61.47 63.83 107.05
C ILE A 1133 62.50 64.66 107.82
N GLN A 1134 63.41 65.36 107.13
CA GLN A 1134 64.45 66.18 107.75
C GLN A 1134 63.91 67.25 108.73
N TYR A 1135 62.77 67.86 108.42
CA TYR A 1135 62.13 68.86 109.29
C TYR A 1135 61.71 68.27 110.66
N THR A 1136 61.36 66.98 110.69
CA THR A 1136 60.83 66.32 111.88
C THR A 1136 61.93 65.98 112.89
N ASP A 1137 63.10 65.52 112.41
CA ASP A 1137 64.22 65.08 113.25
C ASP A 1137 64.85 66.24 114.06
N ASP A 1138 65.00 67.42 113.45
CA ASP A 1138 65.58 68.61 114.09
C ASP A 1138 64.77 69.06 115.32
N ARG A 1139 63.43 68.91 115.27
CA ARG A 1139 62.54 69.30 116.38
C ARG A 1139 62.70 68.38 117.58
N PHE A 1140 62.94 67.09 117.36
CA PHE A 1140 63.04 66.10 118.43
C PHE A 1140 64.34 66.26 119.23
N ASN A 1141 65.45 66.56 118.55
CA ASN A 1141 66.77 66.72 119.16
C ASN A 1141 66.90 67.90 120.13
N LYS A 1142 66.04 68.93 120.04
CA LYS A 1142 66.04 70.04 121.00
C LYS A 1142 65.51 69.61 122.38
N LEU A 1143 64.41 68.85 122.41
CA LEU A 1143 63.68 68.51 123.64
C LEU A 1143 64.53 67.66 124.61
N ASN A 1144 65.37 66.78 124.07
CA ASN A 1144 66.18 65.85 124.86
C ASN A 1144 67.27 66.55 125.71
N ARG A 1145 67.70 67.77 125.34
CA ARG A 1145 68.73 68.51 126.08
C ARG A 1145 68.18 69.20 127.33
N ASP A 1146 66.97 69.73 127.25
CA ASP A 1146 66.38 70.55 128.32
C ASP A 1146 66.07 69.70 129.59
N ILE A 1147 65.78 68.41 129.43
CA ILE A 1147 65.50 67.45 130.53
C ILE A 1147 66.78 67.08 131.33
N GLY A 1148 67.96 67.14 130.70
CA GLY A 1148 69.22 66.70 131.32
C GLY A 1148 69.70 67.59 132.48
N SER A 1149 69.51 68.91 132.36
CA SER A 1149 70.00 69.89 133.34
C SER A 1149 69.24 69.85 134.67
N LEU A 1150 67.90 69.78 134.61
CA LEU A 1150 67.03 69.81 135.79
C LEU A 1150 67.41 68.74 136.83
N ARG A 1151 67.78 67.54 136.36
CA ARG A 1151 68.13 66.41 137.22
C ARG A 1151 69.42 66.62 138.02
N GLN A 1152 70.35 67.46 137.55
CA GLN A 1152 71.63 67.70 138.22
C GLN A 1152 71.49 68.69 139.38
N ASP A 1153 70.64 69.71 139.24
CA ASP A 1153 70.45 70.73 140.28
C ASP A 1153 69.77 70.17 141.53
N THR A 1154 68.81 69.26 141.37
CA THR A 1154 68.13 68.60 142.51
C THR A 1154 69.10 67.80 143.39
N TYR A 1155 70.09 67.11 142.81
CA TYR A 1155 71.02 66.29 143.59
C TYR A 1155 71.98 67.12 144.45
N ALA A 1156 72.32 68.34 144.03
CA ALA A 1156 73.18 69.23 144.81
C ALA A 1156 72.50 69.82 146.06
N GLY A 1157 71.19 70.06 146.00
CA GLY A 1157 70.41 70.48 147.17
C GLY A 1157 70.45 69.46 148.31
N ILE A 1158 70.34 68.15 147.97
CA ILE A 1158 70.34 67.05 148.94
C ILE A 1158 71.71 66.91 149.64
N ALA A 1159 72.82 67.06 148.90
CA ALA A 1159 74.16 67.05 149.48
C ALA A 1159 74.34 68.16 150.55
N GLY A 1160 73.75 69.34 150.32
CA GLY A 1160 73.76 70.47 151.26
C GLY A 1160 73.12 70.15 152.61
N ALA A 1161 71.97 69.47 152.61
CA ALA A 1161 71.28 69.09 153.84
C ALA A 1161 72.06 68.07 154.68
N LEU A 1162 72.68 67.08 154.02
CA LEU A 1162 73.54 66.07 154.67
C LEU A 1162 74.76 66.71 155.36
N ALA A 1163 75.36 67.74 154.75
CA ALA A 1163 76.52 68.42 155.31
C ALA A 1163 76.23 69.08 156.67
N THR A 1164 75.07 69.72 156.84
CA THR A 1164 74.68 70.41 158.08
C THR A 1164 74.41 69.46 159.25
N ALA A 1165 73.80 68.31 158.96
CA ALA A 1165 73.38 67.35 159.98
C ALA A 1165 74.56 66.78 160.78
N ASN A 1166 75.73 66.66 160.16
CA ASN A 1166 76.94 66.06 160.73
C ASN A 1166 77.75 66.99 161.66
N LEU A 1167 77.26 68.19 161.99
CA LEU A 1167 77.95 69.11 162.89
C LEU A 1167 77.79 68.68 164.38
N PRO A 1168 78.87 68.38 165.14
CA PRO A 1168 78.80 68.08 166.57
C PRO A 1168 78.39 69.30 167.45
N GLN A 1169 78.21 69.08 168.75
CA GLN A 1169 77.89 70.13 169.75
C GLN A 1169 78.82 70.08 170.98
N ALA A 1170 79.03 71.24 171.62
CA ALA A 1170 79.76 71.36 172.88
C ALA A 1170 79.03 70.71 174.08
N TYR A 1171 79.79 70.20 175.05
CA TYR A 1171 79.26 69.42 176.20
C TYR A 1171 79.82 69.81 177.58
N SER A 1172 80.74 70.77 177.67
CA SER A 1172 81.32 71.23 178.95
C SER A 1172 80.84 72.65 179.29
N PRO A 1173 80.45 72.96 180.55
CA PRO A 1173 80.00 74.30 180.93
C PRO A 1173 81.04 75.38 180.60
N GLY A 1174 80.58 76.50 180.05
CA GLY A 1174 81.40 77.64 179.61
C GLY A 1174 82.21 77.41 178.32
N ALA A 1175 82.13 76.24 177.68
CA ALA A 1175 82.91 75.93 176.49
C ALA A 1175 82.16 76.24 175.18
N SER A 1176 82.91 76.70 174.17
CA SER A 1176 82.43 76.90 172.79
C SER A 1176 83.23 76.05 171.80
N MET A 1177 82.55 75.51 170.77
CA MET A 1177 83.09 74.60 169.77
C MET A 1177 82.69 75.08 168.37
N VAL A 1178 83.68 75.33 167.51
CA VAL A 1178 83.48 75.41 166.04
C VAL A 1178 83.68 74.03 165.44
N ALA A 1179 82.84 73.65 164.49
CA ALA A 1179 82.93 72.41 163.75
C ALA A 1179 82.58 72.62 162.26
N ALA A 1180 83.01 71.69 161.41
CA ALA A 1180 82.64 71.63 160.00
C ALA A 1180 82.12 70.24 159.65
N GLY A 1181 81.10 70.17 158.81
CA GLY A 1181 80.45 68.94 158.37
C GLY A 1181 80.39 68.90 156.84
N VAL A 1182 80.67 67.75 156.24
CA VAL A 1182 80.67 67.57 154.78
C VAL A 1182 79.60 66.56 154.37
N GLY A 1183 79.04 66.74 153.17
CA GLY A 1183 78.03 65.87 152.59
C GLY A 1183 78.25 65.67 151.10
N ASN A 1184 78.05 64.47 150.59
CA ASN A 1184 78.06 64.16 149.16
C ASN A 1184 76.84 63.31 148.82
N TYR A 1185 76.21 63.58 147.68
CA TYR A 1185 75.10 62.80 147.17
C TYR A 1185 75.13 62.76 145.64
N GLN A 1186 75.22 61.56 145.08
CA GLN A 1186 75.18 61.27 143.63
C GLN A 1186 76.08 62.19 142.78
N GLY A 1187 77.34 62.37 143.23
CA GLY A 1187 78.36 63.16 142.52
C GLY A 1187 78.30 64.68 142.77
N GLN A 1188 77.34 65.16 143.55
CA GLN A 1188 77.32 66.55 144.04
C GLN A 1188 77.78 66.60 145.50
N SER A 1189 78.57 67.61 145.84
CA SER A 1189 79.24 67.77 147.15
C SER A 1189 78.80 69.06 147.83
N ALA A 1190 78.81 69.08 149.15
CA ALA A 1190 78.54 70.27 149.95
C ALA A 1190 79.35 70.30 151.25
N VAL A 1191 79.58 71.51 151.75
CA VAL A 1191 80.32 71.78 152.99
C VAL A 1191 79.44 72.65 153.87
N SER A 1192 79.42 72.34 155.17
CA SER A 1192 78.82 73.14 156.22
C SER A 1192 79.86 73.51 157.29
N VAL A 1193 79.66 74.66 157.94
CA VAL A 1193 80.44 75.10 159.10
C VAL A 1193 79.46 75.59 160.15
N GLY A 1194 79.70 75.30 161.42
CA GLY A 1194 78.87 75.75 162.53
C GLY A 1194 79.62 75.97 163.84
N LEU A 1195 79.03 76.80 164.68
CA LEU A 1195 79.48 77.13 166.03
C LEU A 1195 78.44 76.62 167.03
N SER A 1196 78.87 76.02 168.13
CA SER A 1196 78.02 75.70 169.27
C SER A 1196 78.66 76.13 170.59
N THR A 1197 77.86 76.48 171.61
CA THR A 1197 78.36 76.95 172.91
C THR A 1197 77.42 76.53 174.04
N LEU A 1198 77.97 76.21 175.22
CA LEU A 1198 77.23 75.83 176.43
C LEU A 1198 77.47 76.86 177.55
N SER A 1199 76.41 77.34 178.20
CA SER A 1199 76.50 78.34 179.27
C SER A 1199 77.30 77.88 180.49
N ASP A 1200 77.83 78.83 181.28
CA ASP A 1200 78.70 78.56 182.44
C ASP A 1200 78.06 77.70 183.53
N ASN A 1201 76.74 77.73 183.65
CA ASN A 1201 75.96 76.87 184.55
C ASN A 1201 75.57 75.51 183.93
N GLY A 1202 76.00 75.21 182.71
CA GLY A 1202 75.76 73.95 181.99
C GLY A 1202 74.35 73.75 181.45
N LYS A 1203 73.48 74.78 181.48
CA LYS A 1203 72.03 74.65 181.21
C LYS A 1203 71.58 75.03 179.79
N TRP A 1204 72.30 75.89 179.07
CA TRP A 1204 71.88 76.38 177.73
C TRP A 1204 72.89 76.04 176.64
N VAL A 1205 72.44 75.38 175.56
CA VAL A 1205 73.20 75.15 174.31
C VAL A 1205 72.71 76.12 173.24
N LEU A 1206 73.61 76.85 172.57
CA LEU A 1206 73.31 77.60 171.33
C LEU A 1206 74.10 77.00 170.17
N LYS A 1207 73.52 76.94 168.96
CA LYS A 1207 74.17 76.42 167.74
C LYS A 1207 73.81 77.25 166.50
N VAL A 1208 74.79 77.53 165.64
CA VAL A 1208 74.65 78.25 164.36
C VAL A 1208 75.37 77.46 163.27
N SER A 1209 74.89 77.48 162.03
CA SER A 1209 75.47 76.76 160.89
C SER A 1209 75.20 77.42 159.53
N GLY A 1210 76.09 77.22 158.56
CA GLY A 1210 75.94 77.66 157.16
C GLY A 1210 76.53 76.67 156.17
N THR A 1211 76.01 76.61 154.94
CA THR A 1211 76.28 75.58 153.93
C THR A 1211 76.51 76.15 152.51
N THR A 1212 77.24 75.39 151.68
CA THR A 1212 77.43 75.65 150.24
C THR A 1212 77.60 74.33 149.46
N ASN A 1213 77.17 74.26 148.19
CA ASN A 1213 77.22 73.06 147.35
C ASN A 1213 77.94 73.23 145.99
N SER A 1214 78.23 72.12 145.30
CA SER A 1214 78.96 72.04 144.03
C SER A 1214 78.20 72.56 142.80
N ARG A 1215 76.96 73.02 142.94
CA ARG A 1215 76.22 73.81 141.93
C ARG A 1215 76.19 75.31 142.27
N GLY A 1216 76.92 75.74 143.30
CA GLY A 1216 77.08 77.14 143.68
C GLY A 1216 75.96 77.69 144.58
N GLN A 1217 75.13 76.84 145.19
CA GLN A 1217 73.99 77.26 146.01
C GLN A 1217 74.35 77.23 147.51
N THR A 1218 73.82 78.17 148.31
CA THR A 1218 74.18 78.39 149.73
C THR A 1218 72.97 78.53 150.66
N GLY A 1219 73.15 78.28 151.97
CA GLY A 1219 72.09 78.46 153.00
C GLY A 1219 72.62 78.56 154.43
N ILE A 1220 71.83 79.09 155.38
CA ILE A 1220 72.21 79.31 156.80
C ILE A 1220 71.06 78.91 157.74
N GLY A 1221 71.37 78.44 158.96
CA GLY A 1221 70.39 78.15 160.02
C GLY A 1221 70.99 78.11 161.43
N ALA A 1222 70.18 78.41 162.45
CA ALA A 1222 70.58 78.47 163.87
C ALA A 1222 69.48 77.91 164.80
N GLY A 1223 69.85 77.52 166.02
CA GLY A 1223 68.94 77.00 167.05
C GLY A 1223 69.52 77.06 168.46
N VAL A 1224 68.66 77.00 169.48
CA VAL A 1224 69.00 77.04 170.91
C VAL A 1224 68.25 75.92 171.65
N GLY A 1225 68.85 75.36 172.70
CA GLY A 1225 68.27 74.33 173.55
C GLY A 1225 68.62 74.53 175.02
N TYR A 1226 67.77 74.01 175.90
CA TYR A 1226 67.97 74.00 177.36
C TYR A 1226 68.05 72.55 177.84
N GLN A 1227 69.01 72.23 178.71
CA GLN A 1227 69.11 70.92 179.37
C GLN A 1227 68.97 71.08 180.88
N TRP A 1228 68.25 70.14 181.50
CA TRP A 1228 67.95 70.11 182.94
C TRP A 1228 68.93 69.24 183.73
#